data_AF-A0A4Q4SEE1-F1
#
_entry.id   AF-A0A4Q4SEE1-F1
#
_cell.length_a   1.000
_cell.length_b   1.000
_cell.length_c   1.000
_cell.angle_alpha   90.00
_cell.angle_beta   90.00
_cell.angle_gamma   90.00
#
_symmetry.space_group_name_H-M   'P 1'
#
loop_
_entity.id
_entity.type
_entity.pdbx_description
1 polymer ?
#
loop_
_entity_poly.entity_id
_entity_poly.type
_entity_poly.pdbx_seq_one_letter_code
_entity_poly.pdbx_strand_id
1 'polypeptide(L)'
;MALSLRDRQIAAIKRILNLNAPINDVDAAEESTTTTTTTTSTADIEWKVLILDTQARNVISAVLRTNDLRAAGVTVHFNLASKRSPIPDTPGIYLIAPTAENLALVTKDLNDGFYTPVYVNFLSSVPRALLEDWGSQIASSPSAAENLAQIYDQYLNFVTLDSDQFSLNIEDAYRKINSPKTSDQELDELIDRIVSGLFSVVVTMAVVPIIRCPTGGAASDIAAKLDRKLRDHILNSKENLFSANTASRPVLIIVDRNIDLCPMFSHSWIYQSLVYDVLDFSLNKVVVTVPNDKANPESGSKKQTYDLAASDYFWKRNAAQPFPQVADDVTNEWTKYTADADKITKSTGSNSIDDMETQFAAHLKGAISMLPELRERKATIESHMSMLESVMDGIKQRKLDEFFQLEEELGKATKTTILDIIKSSDKGNDPYDKLRLFLQWYLTTSDDLSRNELDSFTQALEQAGCDTTAVAYVKTVRQITRMTMLSSAPTQPAQASSNLFGGFSSLSSRVTDKFKEAGLGAPNFEGVLSGIKSYLPANTDLTLTKIVEAISDPQNATSSALNKIESWLYFDPRSANARGTIPPASQSRNNQSTVSRGIEASFGQRRQGYTEALVFPVGGGSMDEFGNLQAWSQRTSAAGAGQQRRVVYGSTNLYSARDFIVNELAPLGAETA
;
A
#
# COMPACT_ATOMS: atom_id res chain seq x y z
N MET A 1 -6.07 -18.89 -9.67
CA MET A 1 -6.50 -17.59 -9.10
C MET A 1 -6.18 -16.50 -10.11
N ALA A 2 -6.92 -15.39 -10.12
CA ALA A 2 -6.53 -14.23 -10.92
C ALA A 2 -5.20 -13.66 -10.39
N LEU A 3 -4.29 -13.27 -11.29
CA LEU A 3 -3.01 -12.65 -10.90
C LEU A 3 -3.26 -11.34 -10.16
N SER A 4 -2.57 -11.16 -9.02
CA SER A 4 -2.65 -9.95 -8.22
C SER A 4 -2.03 -8.75 -8.95
N LEU A 5 -2.26 -7.52 -8.47
CA LEU A 5 -1.62 -6.34 -9.07
C LEU A 5 -0.09 -6.43 -8.95
N ARG A 6 0.40 -6.88 -7.78
CA ARG A 6 1.82 -7.11 -7.52
C ARG A 6 2.43 -8.15 -8.47
N ASP A 7 1.73 -9.27 -8.70
CA ASP A 7 2.24 -10.32 -9.60
C ASP A 7 2.40 -9.81 -11.03
N ARG A 8 1.45 -8.99 -11.49
CA ARG A 8 1.51 -8.34 -12.81
C ARG A 8 2.65 -7.33 -12.91
N GLN A 9 2.88 -6.55 -11.85
CA GLN A 9 4.02 -5.63 -11.79
C GLN A 9 5.35 -6.40 -11.82
N ILE A 10 5.49 -7.48 -11.05
CA ILE A 10 6.67 -8.34 -11.05
C ILE A 10 6.91 -8.92 -12.45
N ALA A 11 5.86 -9.40 -13.13
CA ALA A 11 5.97 -9.94 -14.49
C ALA A 11 6.46 -8.86 -15.49
N ALA A 12 5.94 -7.63 -15.40
CA ALA A 12 6.41 -6.52 -16.22
C ALA A 12 7.89 -6.19 -15.96
N ILE A 13 8.33 -6.16 -14.70
CA ILE A 13 9.74 -5.92 -14.36
C ILE A 13 10.62 -7.06 -14.87
N LYS A 14 10.23 -8.32 -14.68
CA LYS A 14 10.99 -9.48 -15.21
C LYS A 14 11.14 -9.40 -16.73
N ARG A 15 10.12 -8.91 -17.46
CA ARG A 15 10.21 -8.69 -18.91
C ARG A 15 11.25 -7.62 -19.26
N ILE A 16 11.33 -6.54 -18.49
CA ILE A 16 12.38 -5.50 -18.66
C ILE A 16 13.77 -6.12 -18.45
N LEU A 17 13.94 -6.91 -17.39
CA LEU A 17 15.21 -7.58 -17.08
C LEU A 17 15.61 -8.62 -18.13
N ASN A 18 14.62 -9.13 -18.87
CA ASN A 18 14.80 -9.99 -20.04
C ASN A 18 14.90 -9.19 -21.36
N LEU A 19 15.41 -7.95 -21.32
CA LEU A 19 15.64 -7.10 -22.48
C LEU A 19 14.36 -6.88 -23.33
N ASN A 20 13.21 -6.80 -22.67
CA ASN A 20 11.88 -6.68 -23.27
C ASN A 20 11.44 -7.85 -24.16
N ALA A 21 12.23 -8.92 -24.25
CA ALA A 21 11.88 -10.13 -24.95
C ALA A 21 10.70 -10.84 -24.25
N PRO A 22 9.77 -11.45 -25.02
CA PRO A 22 8.66 -12.19 -24.45
C PRO A 22 9.22 -13.32 -23.56
N ILE A 23 8.74 -13.38 -22.32
CA ILE A 23 9.00 -14.50 -21.43
C ILE A 23 8.10 -15.63 -21.92
N ASN A 24 8.68 -16.72 -22.44
CA ASN A 24 7.91 -17.91 -22.76
C ASN A 24 7.49 -18.56 -21.43
N ASP A 25 6.22 -18.41 -21.05
CA ASP A 25 5.61 -19.04 -19.88
C ASP A 25 5.51 -20.57 -20.05
N VAL A 26 6.65 -21.26 -19.94
CA VAL A 26 6.67 -22.71 -19.68
C VAL A 26 6.71 -23.01 -18.18
N ASP A 27 7.06 -22.01 -17.35
CA ASP A 27 7.29 -22.20 -15.90
C ASP A 27 6.17 -21.64 -14.99
N ALA A 28 5.13 -20.99 -15.53
CA ALA A 28 4.09 -20.35 -14.71
C ALA A 28 2.93 -21.28 -14.28
N ALA A 29 2.95 -22.56 -14.66
CA ALA A 29 1.84 -23.50 -14.40
C ALA A 29 2.18 -24.70 -13.49
N GLU A 30 3.41 -24.87 -13.00
CA GLU A 30 3.78 -26.05 -12.20
C GLU A 30 4.37 -25.70 -10.81
N GLU A 31 3.60 -24.98 -9.99
CA GLU A 31 3.69 -25.14 -8.53
C GLU A 31 2.58 -26.09 -8.05
N SER A 32 2.57 -27.33 -8.57
CA SER A 32 1.91 -28.47 -7.94
C SER A 32 2.38 -29.78 -8.56
N THR A 33 3.07 -30.57 -7.73
CA THR A 33 3.32 -32.01 -7.85
C THR A 33 4.32 -32.53 -8.89
N THR A 34 5.31 -33.23 -8.31
CA THR A 34 6.05 -34.41 -8.78
C THR A 34 7.44 -34.22 -9.42
N THR A 35 8.41 -34.73 -8.66
CA THR A 35 9.81 -35.01 -8.96
C THR A 35 10.02 -35.64 -10.33
N THR A 36 10.46 -34.85 -11.32
CA THR A 36 11.16 -35.38 -12.49
C THR A 36 12.25 -34.41 -12.91
N THR A 37 13.51 -34.82 -12.73
CA THR A 37 14.69 -34.15 -13.30
C THR A 37 14.53 -33.99 -14.80
N THR A 38 14.11 -32.82 -15.24
CA THR A 38 14.18 -32.37 -16.62
C THR A 38 15.23 -31.28 -16.70
N THR A 39 16.26 -31.55 -17.47
CA THR A 39 17.31 -30.61 -17.85
C THR A 39 16.67 -29.38 -18.50
N THR A 40 16.61 -28.28 -17.77
CA THR A 40 16.41 -26.95 -18.35
C THR A 40 17.53 -26.73 -19.36
N SER A 41 17.18 -26.60 -20.64
CA SER A 41 18.09 -26.01 -21.62
C SER A 41 18.35 -24.59 -21.15
N THR A 42 19.52 -24.35 -20.58
CA THR A 42 20.05 -23.03 -20.25
C THR A 42 20.02 -22.19 -21.51
N ALA A 43 18.97 -21.39 -21.71
CA ALA A 43 19.12 -20.16 -22.47
C ALA A 43 20.23 -19.40 -21.76
N ASP A 44 21.35 -19.13 -22.45
CA ASP A 44 22.50 -18.44 -21.87
C ASP A 44 21.99 -17.17 -21.18
N ILE A 45 22.04 -17.16 -19.85
CA ILE A 45 21.66 -15.99 -19.06
C ILE A 45 22.72 -14.94 -19.37
N GLU A 46 22.38 -14.04 -20.28
CA GLU A 46 23.22 -12.89 -20.60
C GLU A 46 23.36 -12.02 -19.34
N TRP A 47 24.58 -11.64 -18.99
CA TRP A 47 24.85 -10.77 -17.85
C TRP A 47 24.55 -9.32 -18.22
N LYS A 48 23.85 -8.59 -17.35
CA LYS A 48 23.47 -7.19 -17.57
C LYS A 48 23.83 -6.29 -16.39
N VAL A 49 23.98 -5.01 -16.68
CA VAL A 49 24.05 -3.93 -15.69
C VAL A 49 22.71 -3.22 -15.61
N LEU A 50 22.15 -3.06 -14.40
CA LEU A 50 20.89 -2.35 -14.18
C LEU A 50 21.13 -0.95 -13.62
N ILE A 51 20.68 0.07 -14.32
CA ILE A 51 20.79 1.48 -13.93
C ILE A 51 19.42 2.01 -13.54
N LEU A 52 19.33 2.55 -12.32
CA LEU A 52 18.07 3.03 -11.74
C LEU A 52 18.21 4.48 -11.30
N ASP A 53 17.17 5.28 -11.49
CA ASP A 53 17.02 6.50 -10.70
C ASP A 53 16.35 6.20 -9.34
N THR A 54 16.15 7.23 -8.52
CA THR A 54 15.54 7.07 -7.19
C THR A 54 14.12 6.51 -7.26
N GLN A 55 13.31 6.95 -8.23
CA GLN A 55 11.94 6.47 -8.38
C GLN A 55 11.90 4.99 -8.79
N ALA A 56 12.72 4.60 -9.78
CA ALA A 56 12.79 3.21 -10.25
C ALA A 56 13.33 2.28 -9.17
N ARG A 57 14.29 2.75 -8.36
CA ARG A 57 14.77 2.00 -7.20
C ARG A 57 13.65 1.71 -6.22
N ASN A 58 12.79 2.69 -5.91
CA ASN A 58 11.67 2.49 -5.00
C ASN A 58 10.70 1.43 -5.53
N VAL A 59 10.39 1.47 -6.83
CA VAL A 59 9.54 0.49 -7.52
C VAL A 59 10.13 -0.93 -7.44
N ILE A 60 11.39 -1.10 -7.85
CA ILE A 60 12.02 -2.44 -7.85
C ILE A 60 12.18 -2.98 -6.42
N SER A 61 12.63 -2.15 -5.49
CA SER A 61 12.97 -2.61 -4.14
C SER A 61 11.77 -3.07 -3.31
N ALA A 62 10.55 -2.70 -3.70
CA ALA A 62 9.34 -3.15 -3.02
C ALA A 62 8.90 -4.57 -3.44
N VAL A 63 9.38 -5.06 -4.60
CA VAL A 63 8.87 -6.30 -5.21
C VAL A 63 9.94 -7.33 -5.57
N LEU A 64 11.22 -6.93 -5.73
CA LEU A 64 12.34 -7.83 -6.04
C LEU A 64 13.50 -7.66 -5.06
N ARG A 65 14.07 -8.78 -4.61
CA ARG A 65 15.30 -8.83 -3.82
C ARG A 65 16.52 -8.88 -4.73
N THR A 66 17.69 -8.64 -4.15
CA THR A 66 18.98 -8.77 -4.87
C THR A 66 19.18 -10.17 -5.46
N ASN A 67 18.67 -11.22 -4.81
CA ASN A 67 18.75 -12.59 -5.33
C ASN A 67 17.87 -12.76 -6.58
N ASP A 68 16.70 -12.13 -6.63
CA ASP A 68 15.81 -12.18 -7.79
C ASP A 68 16.43 -11.43 -8.99
N LEU A 69 17.09 -10.30 -8.74
CA LEU A 69 17.84 -9.56 -9.77
C LEU A 69 18.98 -10.41 -10.35
N ARG A 70 19.74 -11.10 -9.48
CA ARG A 70 20.81 -12.01 -9.93
C ARG A 70 20.27 -13.19 -10.74
N ALA A 71 19.15 -13.77 -10.30
CA ALA A 71 18.49 -14.85 -11.04
C ALA A 71 18.02 -14.39 -12.43
N ALA A 72 17.70 -13.10 -12.60
CA ALA A 72 17.38 -12.49 -13.90
C ALA A 72 18.61 -12.08 -14.74
N GLY A 73 19.83 -12.39 -14.29
CA GLY A 73 21.07 -12.06 -14.99
C GLY A 73 21.61 -10.65 -14.72
N VAL A 74 21.09 -9.93 -13.72
CA VAL A 74 21.66 -8.64 -13.29
C VAL A 74 22.84 -8.88 -12.36
N THR A 75 24.05 -8.59 -12.83
CA THR A 75 25.28 -8.79 -12.04
C THR A 75 25.47 -7.67 -11.02
N VAL A 76 25.23 -6.43 -11.46
CA VAL A 76 25.37 -5.22 -10.65
C VAL A 76 24.26 -4.23 -10.99
N HIS A 77 23.84 -3.45 -10.00
CA HIS A 77 22.90 -2.35 -10.21
C HIS A 77 23.43 -1.06 -9.57
N PHE A 78 23.22 0.07 -10.24
CA PHE A 78 23.73 1.37 -9.80
C PHE A 78 22.65 2.45 -9.85
N ASN A 79 22.83 3.50 -9.04
CA ASN A 79 22.04 4.71 -9.19
C ASN A 79 22.58 5.53 -10.38
N LEU A 80 21.69 6.08 -11.22
CA LEU A 80 22.05 6.89 -12.39
C LEU A 80 22.97 8.08 -12.03
N ALA A 81 22.71 8.75 -10.91
CA ALA A 81 23.48 9.90 -10.46
C ALA A 81 24.84 9.55 -9.82
N SER A 82 25.09 8.26 -9.56
CA SER A 82 26.33 7.82 -8.94
C SER A 82 27.52 7.84 -9.92
N LYS A 83 28.73 8.08 -9.39
CA LYS A 83 29.96 7.88 -10.16
C LYS A 83 30.15 6.38 -10.41
N ARG A 84 30.22 6.00 -11.70
CA ARG A 84 30.36 4.61 -12.16
C ARG A 84 31.57 4.49 -13.07
N SER A 85 32.12 3.28 -13.16
CA SER A 85 33.15 2.95 -14.14
C SER A 85 32.51 2.31 -15.38
N PRO A 86 32.97 2.63 -16.60
CA PRO A 86 32.50 1.98 -17.83
C PRO A 86 32.69 0.46 -17.81
N ILE A 87 31.71 -0.28 -18.35
CA ILE A 87 31.74 -1.72 -18.61
C ILE A 87 31.21 -1.95 -20.04
N PRO A 88 32.00 -1.61 -21.08
CA PRO A 88 31.49 -1.49 -22.45
C PRO A 88 30.93 -2.79 -23.05
N ASP A 89 31.53 -3.94 -22.73
CA ASP A 89 31.16 -5.25 -23.27
C ASP A 89 29.93 -5.88 -22.59
N THR A 90 29.17 -5.12 -21.80
CA THR A 90 28.01 -5.62 -21.06
C THR A 90 26.76 -4.79 -21.37
N PRO A 91 25.62 -5.43 -21.69
CA PRO A 91 24.36 -4.73 -21.87
C PRO A 91 23.94 -3.89 -20.66
N GLY A 92 23.50 -2.66 -20.91
CA GLY A 92 23.01 -1.73 -19.89
C GLY A 92 21.50 -1.55 -19.97
N ILE A 93 20.78 -1.88 -18.90
CA ILE A 93 19.33 -1.65 -18.77
C ILE A 93 19.12 -0.40 -17.90
N TYR A 94 18.57 0.65 -18.47
CA TYR A 94 18.18 1.85 -17.73
C TYR A 94 16.68 1.78 -17.45
N LEU A 95 16.29 1.82 -16.18
CA LEU A 95 14.91 2.04 -15.75
C LEU A 95 14.83 3.35 -14.98
N ILE A 96 14.19 4.36 -15.56
CA ILE A 96 14.29 5.75 -15.09
C ILE A 96 12.98 6.52 -15.27
N ALA A 97 12.77 7.58 -14.50
CA ALA A 97 11.71 8.55 -14.79
C ALA A 97 12.08 9.40 -16.04
N PRO A 98 11.09 9.82 -16.84
CA PRO A 98 11.33 10.60 -18.07
C PRO A 98 11.54 12.08 -17.75
N THR A 99 12.67 12.42 -17.11
CA THR A 99 13.06 13.80 -16.79
C THR A 99 14.22 14.28 -17.66
N ALA A 100 14.28 15.59 -17.93
CA ALA A 100 15.39 16.16 -18.69
C ALA A 100 16.76 15.90 -18.04
N GLU A 101 16.83 15.90 -16.71
CA GLU A 101 18.04 15.57 -15.96
C GLU A 101 18.49 14.12 -16.21
N ASN A 102 17.57 13.16 -16.10
CA ASN A 102 17.89 11.76 -16.35
C ASN A 102 18.34 11.54 -17.81
N LEU A 103 17.66 12.17 -18.77
CA LEU A 103 18.02 12.06 -20.19
C LEU A 103 19.39 12.66 -20.50
N ALA A 104 19.78 13.75 -19.85
CA ALA A 104 21.11 14.32 -19.99
C ALA A 104 22.20 13.36 -19.48
N LEU A 105 21.96 12.69 -18.33
CA LEU A 105 22.87 11.69 -17.79
C LEU A 105 22.98 10.46 -18.71
N VAL A 106 21.85 9.95 -19.21
CA VAL A 106 21.84 8.83 -20.18
C VAL A 106 22.59 9.21 -21.45
N THR A 107 22.39 10.41 -21.98
CA THR A 107 23.10 10.91 -23.17
C THR A 107 24.60 10.92 -22.96
N LYS A 108 25.04 11.35 -21.77
CA LYS A 108 26.45 11.31 -21.40
C LYS A 108 27.00 9.88 -21.37
N ASP A 109 26.31 8.97 -20.68
CA ASP A 109 26.74 7.57 -20.59
C ASP A 109 26.82 6.89 -21.97
N LEU A 110 25.88 7.21 -22.87
CA LEU A 110 25.84 6.71 -24.25
C LEU A 110 27.00 7.25 -25.10
N ASN A 111 27.36 8.53 -24.93
CA ASN A 111 28.52 9.14 -25.61
C ASN A 111 29.85 8.57 -25.11
N ASP A 112 29.95 8.33 -23.80
CA ASP A 112 31.16 7.83 -23.17
C ASP A 112 31.32 6.30 -23.31
N GLY A 113 30.34 5.60 -23.91
CA GLY A 113 30.39 4.17 -24.17
C GLY A 113 30.40 3.33 -22.89
N PHE A 114 29.59 3.72 -21.88
CA PHE A 114 29.58 3.03 -20.60
C PHE A 114 29.15 1.57 -20.71
N TYR A 115 28.19 1.27 -21.57
CA TYR A 115 27.59 -0.04 -21.79
C TYR A 115 27.17 -0.16 -23.26
N THR A 116 27.25 -1.36 -23.84
CA THR A 116 26.80 -1.62 -25.21
C THR A 116 26.25 -3.06 -25.31
N PRO A 117 25.02 -3.27 -25.83
CA PRO A 117 23.98 -2.28 -26.15
C PRO A 117 23.24 -1.74 -24.92
N VAL A 118 22.60 -0.57 -25.08
CA VAL A 118 21.79 0.11 -24.05
C VAL A 118 20.29 0.02 -24.32
N TYR A 119 19.53 -0.34 -23.28
CA TYR A 119 18.07 -0.44 -23.28
C TYR A 119 17.50 0.60 -22.33
N VAL A 120 16.86 1.64 -22.86
CA VAL A 120 16.26 2.71 -22.06
C VAL A 120 14.78 2.43 -21.84
N ASN A 121 14.39 2.33 -20.57
CA ASN A 121 13.03 2.01 -20.14
C ASN A 121 12.53 3.13 -19.22
N PHE A 122 11.48 3.83 -19.64
CA PHE A 122 10.87 4.89 -18.86
C PHE A 122 9.77 4.35 -17.96
N LEU A 123 9.73 4.80 -16.71
CA LEU A 123 8.69 4.43 -15.75
C LEU A 123 7.29 4.89 -16.17
N SER A 124 7.20 5.94 -16.98
CA SER A 124 5.95 6.48 -17.51
C SER A 124 6.18 6.99 -18.92
N SER A 125 5.10 7.32 -19.63
CA SER A 125 5.23 7.86 -20.98
C SER A 125 6.01 9.17 -21.04
N VAL A 126 6.94 9.27 -21.99
CA VAL A 126 7.77 10.46 -22.20
C VAL A 126 6.94 11.56 -22.88
N PRO A 127 6.96 12.81 -22.38
CA PRO A 127 6.37 13.94 -23.08
C PRO A 127 6.97 14.09 -24.49
N ARG A 128 6.13 14.28 -25.51
CA ARG A 128 6.56 14.29 -26.91
C ARG A 128 7.66 15.32 -27.21
N ALA A 129 7.53 16.53 -26.67
CA ALA A 129 8.54 17.57 -26.84
C ALA A 129 9.91 17.15 -26.26
N LEU A 130 9.91 16.48 -25.10
CA LEU A 130 11.12 15.98 -24.47
C LEU A 130 11.75 14.83 -25.27
N LEU A 131 10.93 13.93 -25.82
CA LEU A 131 11.39 12.83 -26.65
C LEU A 131 12.01 13.32 -27.98
N GLU A 132 11.39 14.31 -28.63
CA GLU A 132 11.89 14.90 -29.88
C GLU A 132 13.22 15.65 -29.65
N ASP A 133 13.31 16.43 -28.57
CA ASP A 133 14.56 17.10 -28.17
C ASP A 133 15.69 16.08 -27.91
N TRP A 134 15.44 15.09 -27.05
CA TRP A 134 16.43 14.06 -26.73
C TRP A 134 16.82 13.23 -27.96
N GLY A 135 15.84 12.86 -28.80
CA GLY A 135 16.09 12.16 -30.06
C GLY A 135 16.99 12.94 -31.00
N SER A 136 16.85 14.27 -31.07
CA SER A 136 17.72 15.13 -31.89
C SER A 136 19.17 15.14 -31.37
N GLN A 137 19.36 15.12 -30.05
CA GLN A 137 20.67 15.08 -29.40
C GLN A 137 21.37 13.74 -29.67
N ILE A 138 20.65 12.62 -29.51
CA ILE A 138 21.18 11.28 -29.79
C ILE A 138 21.51 11.11 -31.27
N ALA A 139 20.63 11.56 -32.19
CA ALA A 139 20.88 11.46 -33.63
C ALA A 139 22.10 12.28 -34.10
N SER A 140 22.44 13.34 -33.36
CA SER A 140 23.62 14.17 -33.66
C SER A 140 24.93 13.56 -33.16
N SER A 141 24.88 12.51 -32.32
CA SER A 141 26.05 11.81 -31.80
C SER A 141 26.15 10.38 -32.36
N PRO A 142 27.12 10.10 -33.25
CA PRO A 142 27.30 8.75 -33.79
C PRO A 142 27.52 7.69 -32.71
N SER A 143 28.31 8.01 -31.67
CA SER A 143 28.61 7.07 -30.59
C SER A 143 27.37 6.76 -29.75
N ALA A 144 26.54 7.76 -29.44
CA ALA A 144 25.33 7.51 -28.68
C ALA A 144 24.30 6.69 -29.47
N ALA A 145 24.17 6.98 -30.77
CA ALA A 145 23.27 6.26 -31.66
C ALA A 145 23.67 4.79 -31.85
N GLU A 146 24.97 4.47 -31.90
CA GLU A 146 25.47 3.08 -31.99
C GLU A 146 25.22 2.29 -30.70
N ASN A 147 25.34 2.94 -29.54
CA ASN A 147 25.16 2.28 -28.25
C ASN A 147 23.69 2.06 -27.86
N LEU A 148 22.76 2.86 -28.38
CA LEU A 148 21.34 2.78 -28.02
C LEU A 148 20.59 1.73 -28.86
N ALA A 149 20.08 0.68 -28.22
CA ALA A 149 19.36 -0.40 -28.91
C ALA A 149 17.84 -0.25 -28.89
N GLN A 150 17.26 0.08 -27.73
CA GLN A 150 15.80 0.10 -27.56
C GLN A 150 15.34 1.19 -26.58
N ILE A 151 14.14 1.71 -26.82
CA ILE A 151 13.46 2.69 -25.97
C ILE A 151 12.03 2.19 -25.72
N TYR A 152 11.61 2.13 -24.45
CA TYR A 152 10.26 1.70 -24.07
C TYR A 152 9.64 2.58 -22.99
N ASP A 153 8.33 2.80 -23.10
CA ASP A 153 7.47 3.28 -22.01
C ASP A 153 6.91 2.06 -21.26
N GLN A 154 7.28 1.89 -19.98
CA GLN A 154 6.94 0.68 -19.21
C GLN A 154 5.72 0.82 -18.31
N TYR A 155 5.29 2.05 -17.99
CA TYR A 155 4.10 2.31 -17.17
C TYR A 155 4.15 1.65 -15.78
N LEU A 156 5.25 1.86 -15.06
CA LEU A 156 5.54 1.30 -13.72
C LEU A 156 5.81 2.37 -12.65
N ASN A 157 5.39 3.62 -12.85
CA ASN A 157 5.55 4.72 -11.88
C ASN A 157 4.58 4.63 -10.68
N PHE A 158 4.51 3.46 -10.05
CA PHE A 158 3.78 3.19 -8.80
C PHE A 158 4.44 2.00 -8.09
N VAL A 159 4.21 1.88 -6.78
CA VAL A 159 4.77 0.82 -5.94
C VAL A 159 3.65 -0.10 -5.47
N THR A 160 3.84 -1.42 -5.50
CA THR A 160 2.93 -2.38 -4.84
C THR A 160 3.55 -2.87 -3.54
N LEU A 161 2.82 -2.78 -2.44
CA LEU A 161 3.29 -3.20 -1.11
C LEU A 161 2.70 -4.56 -0.73
N ASP A 162 1.44 -4.79 -1.07
CA ASP A 162 0.74 -6.08 -0.96
C ASP A 162 0.20 -6.48 -2.35
N SER A 163 -0.36 -7.68 -2.44
CA SER A 163 -0.97 -8.31 -3.61
C SER A 163 -1.87 -7.33 -4.39
N ASP A 164 -2.78 -6.65 -3.68
CA ASP A 164 -3.77 -5.72 -4.23
C ASP A 164 -3.73 -4.35 -3.53
N GLN A 165 -2.54 -3.93 -3.11
CA GLN A 165 -2.28 -2.61 -2.52
C GLN A 165 -1.20 -1.87 -3.32
N PHE A 166 -1.43 -0.59 -3.64
CA PHE A 166 -0.42 0.25 -4.29
C PHE A 166 -0.33 1.67 -3.72
N SER A 167 0.80 2.32 -3.96
CA SER A 167 1.04 3.74 -3.69
C SER A 167 1.65 4.39 -4.93
N LEU A 168 1.23 5.60 -5.26
CA LEU A 168 1.91 6.38 -6.30
C LEU A 168 3.22 7.00 -5.80
N ASN A 169 3.49 6.92 -4.50
CA ASN A 169 4.66 7.52 -3.83
C ASN A 169 4.79 9.03 -4.13
N ILE A 170 3.65 9.72 -4.12
CA ILE A 170 3.51 11.17 -4.31
C ILE A 170 3.25 11.79 -2.93
N GLU A 171 4.32 12.31 -2.33
CA GLU A 171 4.30 13.04 -1.06
C GLU A 171 3.66 14.44 -1.21
N ASP A 172 3.22 15.00 -0.09
CA ASP A 172 2.57 16.31 0.03
C ASP A 172 1.28 16.48 -0.78
N ALA A 173 0.68 15.39 -1.25
CA ALA A 173 -0.47 15.48 -2.15
C ALA A 173 -1.67 16.14 -1.47
N TYR A 174 -1.96 15.78 -0.21
CA TYR A 174 -3.06 16.37 0.53
C TYR A 174 -2.80 17.85 0.83
N ARG A 175 -1.58 18.18 1.27
CA ARG A 175 -1.14 19.56 1.48
C ARG A 175 -1.30 20.41 0.24
N LYS A 176 -0.71 20.00 -0.89
CA LYS A 176 -0.73 20.80 -2.14
C LYS A 176 -2.14 20.98 -2.70
N ILE A 177 -3.01 19.99 -2.57
CA ILE A 177 -4.40 20.10 -3.04
C ILE A 177 -5.21 21.10 -2.21
N ASN A 178 -4.93 21.20 -0.91
CA ASN A 178 -5.72 22.03 0.01
C ASN A 178 -5.03 23.35 0.42
N SER A 179 -3.78 23.56 0.02
CA SER A 179 -3.04 24.77 0.36
C SER A 179 -3.48 25.94 -0.52
N PRO A 180 -3.82 27.10 0.07
CA PRO A 180 -4.08 28.32 -0.69
C PRO A 180 -2.82 28.92 -1.32
N LYS A 181 -1.63 28.41 -0.95
CA LYS A 181 -0.34 28.88 -1.47
C LYS A 181 0.13 28.08 -2.69
N THR A 182 -0.47 26.93 -2.97
CA THR A 182 -0.15 26.14 -4.17
C THR A 182 -0.68 26.87 -5.39
N SER A 183 0.21 27.12 -6.35
CA SER A 183 -0.16 27.77 -7.61
C SER A 183 -0.98 26.83 -8.50
N ASP A 184 -1.80 27.39 -9.38
CA ASP A 184 -2.58 26.60 -10.35
C ASP A 184 -1.69 25.69 -11.21
N GLN A 185 -0.47 26.14 -11.54
CA GLN A 185 0.50 25.35 -12.29
C GLN A 185 1.00 24.14 -11.48
N GLU A 186 1.42 24.34 -10.23
CA GLU A 186 1.89 23.24 -9.37
C GLU A 186 0.77 22.23 -9.08
N LEU A 187 -0.47 22.70 -8.94
CA LEU A 187 -1.63 21.85 -8.77
C LEU A 187 -1.91 21.03 -10.03
N ASP A 188 -1.83 21.65 -11.22
CA ASP A 188 -2.03 20.96 -12.49
C ASP A 188 -0.95 19.88 -12.73
N GLU A 189 0.31 20.19 -12.41
CA GLU A 189 1.43 19.24 -12.46
C GLU A 189 1.25 18.07 -11.48
N LEU A 190 0.77 18.34 -10.26
CA LEU A 190 0.44 17.30 -9.29
C LEU A 190 -0.67 16.38 -9.81
N ILE A 191 -1.77 16.96 -10.33
CA ILE A 191 -2.88 16.20 -10.90
C ILE A 191 -2.39 15.34 -12.07
N ASP A 192 -1.57 15.88 -12.95
CA ASP A 192 -1.01 15.14 -14.10
C ASP A 192 -0.12 13.97 -13.65
N ARG A 193 0.66 14.15 -12.58
CA ARG A 193 1.43 13.05 -11.97
C ARG A 193 0.53 11.95 -11.43
N ILE A 194 -0.56 12.31 -10.74
CA ILE A 194 -1.54 11.34 -10.22
C ILE A 194 -2.22 10.59 -11.37
N VAL A 195 -2.66 11.31 -12.41
CA VAL A 195 -3.27 10.73 -13.61
C VAL A 195 -2.29 9.79 -14.32
N SER A 196 -1.00 10.16 -14.39
CA SER A 196 0.04 9.31 -14.96
C SER A 196 0.20 8.01 -14.17
N GLY A 197 0.28 8.08 -12.84
CA GLY A 197 0.36 6.90 -11.98
C GLY A 197 -0.87 5.98 -12.07
N LEU A 198 -2.08 6.54 -12.02
CA LEU A 198 -3.31 5.77 -12.20
C LEU A 198 -3.41 5.12 -13.58
N PHE A 199 -2.99 5.83 -14.64
CA PHE A 199 -2.91 5.26 -15.98
C PHE A 199 -1.99 4.04 -16.00
N SER A 200 -0.82 4.12 -15.36
CA SER A 200 0.13 3.02 -15.25
C SER A 200 -0.40 1.80 -14.49
N VAL A 201 -1.15 2.03 -13.40
CA VAL A 201 -1.87 0.96 -12.69
C VAL A 201 -2.89 0.29 -13.63
N VAL A 202 -3.67 1.07 -14.37
CA VAL A 202 -4.68 0.56 -15.31
C VAL A 202 -4.03 -0.22 -16.48
N VAL A 203 -2.88 0.25 -16.99
CA VAL A 203 -2.07 -0.48 -17.99
C VAL A 203 -1.57 -1.81 -17.42
N THR A 204 -1.05 -1.82 -16.20
CA THR A 204 -0.57 -3.05 -15.53
C THR A 204 -1.71 -4.04 -15.28
N MET A 205 -2.92 -3.56 -14.95
CA MET A 205 -4.12 -4.40 -14.86
C MET A 205 -4.60 -4.90 -16.23
N ALA A 206 -4.16 -4.26 -17.33
CA ALA A 206 -4.54 -4.54 -18.71
C ALA A 206 -6.06 -4.45 -19.00
N VAL A 207 -6.83 -3.81 -18.12
CA VAL A 207 -8.29 -3.66 -18.21
C VAL A 207 -8.69 -2.21 -17.97
N VAL A 208 -9.45 -1.64 -18.89
CA VAL A 208 -9.98 -0.27 -18.78
C VAL A 208 -11.18 -0.25 -17.82
N PRO A 209 -11.10 0.43 -16.66
CA PRO A 209 -12.20 0.48 -15.70
C PRO A 209 -13.33 1.42 -16.16
N ILE A 210 -14.48 1.33 -15.49
CA ILE A 210 -15.46 2.43 -15.42
C ILE A 210 -15.03 3.35 -14.28
N ILE A 211 -15.06 4.67 -14.44
CA ILE A 211 -14.60 5.61 -13.41
C ILE A 211 -15.80 6.24 -12.70
N ARG A 212 -15.78 6.24 -11.37
CA ARG A 212 -16.75 6.89 -10.47
C ARG A 212 -16.04 7.83 -9.52
N CYS A 213 -16.56 9.04 -9.34
CA CYS A 213 -16.05 10.00 -8.36
C CYS A 213 -17.14 10.98 -7.91
N PRO A 214 -16.97 11.64 -6.75
CA PRO A 214 -17.79 12.79 -6.35
C PRO A 214 -17.73 13.92 -7.38
N THR A 215 -18.69 14.84 -7.30
CA THR A 215 -18.68 16.08 -8.08
C THR A 215 -17.80 17.13 -7.40
N GLY A 216 -16.98 17.83 -8.18
CA GLY A 216 -16.02 18.82 -7.68
C GLY A 216 -14.78 18.19 -7.04
N GLY A 217 -13.89 19.04 -6.53
CA GLY A 217 -12.63 18.62 -5.91
C GLY A 217 -11.61 18.01 -6.89
N ALA A 218 -10.46 17.62 -6.35
CA ALA A 218 -9.37 17.06 -7.16
C ALA A 218 -9.75 15.70 -7.75
N ALA A 219 -10.56 14.90 -7.05
CA ALA A 219 -11.07 13.62 -7.56
C ALA A 219 -11.82 13.75 -8.89
N SER A 220 -12.61 14.81 -9.09
CA SER A 220 -13.31 15.07 -10.35
C SER A 220 -12.33 15.40 -11.49
N ASP A 221 -11.32 16.24 -11.23
CA ASP A 221 -10.35 16.66 -12.23
C ASP A 221 -9.44 15.50 -12.67
N ILE A 222 -8.98 14.71 -11.69
CA ILE A 222 -8.21 13.48 -11.93
C ILE A 222 -9.04 12.49 -12.75
N ALA A 223 -10.31 12.25 -12.39
CA ALA A 223 -11.18 11.34 -13.12
C ALA A 223 -11.39 11.78 -14.57
N ALA A 224 -11.65 13.07 -14.80
CA ALA A 224 -11.87 13.62 -16.13
C ALA A 224 -10.60 13.57 -17.00
N LYS A 225 -9.42 13.90 -16.44
CA LYS A 225 -8.15 13.80 -17.16
C LYS A 225 -7.75 12.35 -17.44
N LEU A 226 -7.96 11.43 -16.50
CA LEU A 226 -7.70 10.01 -16.69
C LEU A 226 -8.62 9.40 -17.75
N ASP A 227 -9.91 9.73 -17.73
CA ASP A 227 -10.87 9.33 -18.77
C ASP A 227 -10.41 9.77 -20.16
N ARG A 228 -10.01 11.04 -20.32
CA ARG A 228 -9.44 11.56 -21.59
C ARG A 228 -8.20 10.77 -22.00
N LYS A 229 -7.23 10.60 -21.10
CA LYS A 229 -5.98 9.88 -21.38
C LYS A 229 -6.24 8.42 -21.82
N LEU A 230 -7.17 7.73 -21.16
CA LEU A 230 -7.56 6.36 -21.53
C LEU A 230 -8.26 6.32 -22.89
N ARG A 231 -9.19 7.24 -23.17
CA ARG A 231 -9.85 7.34 -24.48
C ARG A 231 -8.87 7.61 -25.60
N ASP A 232 -8.01 8.59 -25.41
CA ASP A 232 -7.02 8.98 -26.41
C ASP A 232 -6.09 7.81 -26.73
N HIS A 233 -5.69 7.04 -25.71
CA HIS A 233 -4.94 5.81 -25.90
C HIS A 233 -5.74 4.75 -26.68
N ILE A 234 -7.00 4.51 -26.33
CA ILE A 234 -7.84 3.50 -27.00
C ILE A 234 -8.08 3.85 -28.48
N LEU A 235 -8.25 5.14 -28.78
CA LEU A 235 -8.60 5.62 -30.13
C LEU A 235 -7.38 5.80 -31.03
N ASN A 236 -6.24 6.23 -30.48
CA ASN A 236 -5.09 6.69 -31.27
C ASN A 236 -3.87 5.76 -31.21
N SER A 237 -3.79 4.83 -30.26
CA SER A 237 -2.65 3.91 -30.15
C SER A 237 -2.79 2.73 -31.11
N LYS A 238 -1.72 2.43 -31.84
CA LYS A 238 -1.62 1.22 -32.67
C LYS A 238 -1.43 -0.04 -31.83
N GLU A 239 -0.77 0.10 -30.68
CA GLU A 239 -0.60 -0.98 -29.72
C GLU A 239 -1.75 -1.00 -28.72
N ASN A 240 -2.38 -2.17 -28.57
CA ASN A 240 -3.44 -2.35 -27.60
C ASN A 240 -2.84 -2.76 -26.24
N LEU A 241 -2.56 -1.77 -25.39
CA LEU A 241 -2.16 -2.00 -23.99
C LEU A 241 -3.27 -2.68 -23.15
N PHE A 242 -4.51 -2.69 -23.64
CA PHE A 242 -5.68 -3.21 -22.93
C PHE A 242 -6.23 -4.46 -23.63
N SER A 243 -5.46 -5.54 -23.59
CA SER A 243 -5.75 -6.80 -24.27
C SER A 243 -6.62 -7.78 -23.47
N ALA A 244 -6.87 -7.50 -22.18
CA ALA A 244 -7.66 -8.39 -21.34
C ALA A 244 -9.16 -8.29 -21.73
N ASN A 245 -9.66 -9.36 -22.34
CA ASN A 245 -11.06 -9.51 -22.72
C ASN A 245 -11.85 -10.04 -21.51
N THR A 246 -12.05 -9.19 -20.50
CA THR A 246 -12.81 -9.58 -19.30
C THR A 246 -14.30 -9.43 -19.54
N ALA A 247 -15.08 -10.46 -19.16
CA ALA A 247 -16.54 -10.44 -19.24
C ALA A 247 -17.18 -9.37 -18.33
N SER A 248 -16.49 -8.97 -17.26
CA SER A 248 -16.85 -7.90 -16.33
C SER A 248 -15.69 -6.91 -16.24
N ARG A 249 -15.97 -5.61 -16.35
CA ARG A 249 -14.98 -4.54 -16.18
C ARG A 249 -14.95 -4.08 -14.73
N PRO A 250 -13.77 -3.77 -14.17
CA PRO A 250 -13.67 -3.19 -12.84
C PRO A 250 -14.23 -1.77 -12.81
N VAL A 251 -14.61 -1.32 -11.61
CA VAL A 251 -14.90 0.09 -11.34
C VAL A 251 -13.71 0.74 -10.63
N LEU A 252 -13.24 1.88 -11.12
CA LEU A 252 -12.28 2.76 -10.46
C LEU A 252 -13.05 3.84 -9.70
N ILE A 253 -12.92 3.85 -8.39
CA ILE A 253 -13.58 4.76 -7.46
C ILE A 253 -12.53 5.75 -6.96
N ILE A 254 -12.63 7.02 -7.37
CA ILE A 254 -11.72 8.10 -6.97
C ILE A 254 -12.45 9.01 -5.99
N VAL A 255 -11.87 9.26 -4.82
CA VAL A 255 -12.46 10.11 -3.77
C VAL A 255 -11.43 11.08 -3.21
N ASP A 256 -11.82 12.28 -2.79
CA ASP A 256 -10.91 13.15 -2.05
C ASP A 256 -10.81 12.69 -0.59
N ARG A 257 -9.61 12.78 0.00
CA ARG A 257 -9.38 12.37 1.40
C ARG A 257 -10.27 13.08 2.42
N ASN A 258 -10.74 14.30 2.12
CA ASN A 258 -11.69 15.06 2.93
C ASN A 258 -13.02 14.34 3.18
N ILE A 259 -13.31 13.26 2.45
CA ILE A 259 -14.51 12.45 2.67
C ILE A 259 -14.56 11.80 4.05
N ASP A 260 -13.40 11.45 4.61
CA ASP A 260 -13.24 10.87 5.94
C ASP A 260 -11.76 10.96 6.37
N LEU A 261 -11.47 11.72 7.43
CA LEU A 261 -10.12 11.79 8.01
C LEU A 261 -9.92 10.84 9.19
N CYS A 262 -10.99 10.30 9.78
CA CYS A 262 -10.86 9.48 10.99
C CYS A 262 -9.91 8.28 10.82
N PRO A 263 -9.96 7.52 9.70
CA PRO A 263 -9.03 6.40 9.48
C PRO A 263 -7.55 6.79 9.37
N MET A 264 -7.23 8.08 9.24
CA MET A 264 -5.85 8.59 9.25
C MET A 264 -5.33 8.81 10.67
N PHE A 265 -6.19 8.69 11.70
CA PHE A 265 -5.84 8.92 13.09
C PHE A 265 -6.10 7.70 13.97
N SER A 266 -6.94 6.76 13.53
CA SER A 266 -7.35 5.60 14.34
C SER A 266 -6.17 4.73 14.74
N HIS A 267 -6.26 4.15 15.94
CA HIS A 267 -5.41 3.05 16.36
C HIS A 267 -6.02 1.72 15.91
N SER A 268 -5.18 0.72 15.74
CA SER A 268 -5.59 -0.57 15.18
C SER A 268 -5.01 -1.73 15.98
N TRP A 269 -5.70 -2.87 15.91
CA TRP A 269 -5.23 -4.14 16.47
C TRP A 269 -4.74 -5.12 15.40
N ILE A 270 -4.77 -4.73 14.13
CA ILE A 270 -4.32 -5.57 13.02
C ILE A 270 -2.80 -5.49 12.92
N TYR A 271 -2.15 -6.63 12.71
CA TYR A 271 -0.68 -6.71 12.72
C TYR A 271 -0.02 -5.75 11.74
N GLN A 272 -0.48 -5.68 10.49
CA GLN A 272 0.09 -4.75 9.50
C GLN A 272 -0.07 -3.28 9.90
N SER A 273 -1.23 -2.90 10.44
CA SER A 273 -1.50 -1.52 10.85
C SER A 273 -0.64 -1.13 12.05
N LEU A 274 -0.47 -2.05 13.01
CA LEU A 274 0.41 -1.84 14.16
C LEU A 274 1.88 -1.72 13.76
N VAL A 275 2.35 -2.57 12.83
CA VAL A 275 3.72 -2.45 12.29
C VAL A 275 3.90 -1.09 11.63
N TYR A 276 2.91 -0.60 10.89
CA TYR A 276 2.96 0.68 10.19
C TYR A 276 2.84 1.92 11.10
N ASP A 277 2.16 1.80 12.24
CA ASP A 277 1.98 2.90 13.23
C ASP A 277 3.12 2.93 14.28
N VAL A 278 3.57 1.76 14.72
CA VAL A 278 4.53 1.65 15.83
C VAL A 278 5.98 1.62 15.35
N LEU A 279 6.24 1.04 14.18
CA LEU A 279 7.60 0.89 13.64
C LEU A 279 7.80 1.80 12.43
N ASP A 280 9.06 2.07 12.11
CA ASP A 280 9.43 2.82 10.90
C ASP A 280 9.32 1.87 9.69
N PHE A 281 8.23 2.01 8.95
CA PHE A 281 7.92 1.20 7.77
C PHE A 281 7.99 2.05 6.50
N SER A 282 8.83 1.65 5.54
CA SER A 282 8.88 2.27 4.22
C SER A 282 9.25 1.26 3.14
N LEU A 283 8.47 1.19 2.07
CA LEU A 283 8.72 0.33 0.89
C LEU A 283 8.99 -1.14 1.28
N ASN A 284 8.12 -1.73 2.10
CA ASN A 284 8.25 -3.09 2.64
C ASN A 284 9.50 -3.32 3.51
N LYS A 285 10.14 -2.26 4.00
CA LYS A 285 11.24 -2.34 4.96
C LYS A 285 10.79 -1.82 6.30
N VAL A 286 11.04 -2.62 7.33
CA VAL A 286 10.74 -2.28 8.72
C VAL A 286 12.05 -2.04 9.45
N VAL A 287 12.20 -0.87 10.03
CA VAL A 287 13.35 -0.54 10.87
C VAL A 287 12.96 -0.68 12.33
N VAL A 288 13.62 -1.62 13.00
CA VAL A 288 13.44 -1.91 14.42
C VAL A 288 14.66 -1.44 15.18
N THR A 289 14.45 -0.74 16.29
CA THR A 289 15.53 -0.35 17.20
C THR A 289 15.66 -1.40 18.29
N VAL A 290 16.78 -2.13 18.30
CA VAL A 290 17.06 -3.23 19.23
C VAL A 290 18.19 -2.81 20.17
N PRO A 291 18.11 -3.08 21.48
CA PRO A 291 19.24 -2.87 22.39
C PRO A 291 20.49 -3.64 21.95
N ASN A 292 21.67 -3.05 22.12
CA ASN A 292 22.96 -3.71 21.81
C ASN A 292 23.21 -4.89 22.74
N ASP A 293 22.90 -4.70 24.02
CA ASP A 293 22.90 -5.75 25.05
C ASP A 293 21.60 -5.65 25.86
N LYS A 294 20.77 -6.71 25.80
CA LYS A 294 19.51 -6.77 26.56
C LYS A 294 19.74 -6.78 28.08
N ALA A 295 20.94 -7.16 28.55
CA ALA A 295 21.30 -7.15 29.97
C ALA A 295 21.93 -5.82 30.43
N ASN A 296 22.40 -4.98 29.50
CA ASN A 296 22.97 -3.67 29.79
C ASN A 296 22.38 -2.57 28.86
N PRO A 297 21.25 -1.95 29.24
CA PRO A 297 20.58 -0.92 28.44
C PRO A 297 21.43 0.31 28.12
N GLU A 298 22.49 0.59 28.89
CA GLU A 298 23.42 1.71 28.64
C GLU A 298 24.40 1.46 27.47
N SER A 299 24.46 0.23 26.97
CA SER A 299 25.32 -0.14 25.83
C SER A 299 24.87 0.45 24.48
N GLY A 300 23.74 1.17 24.46
CA GLY A 300 23.14 1.76 23.28
C GLY A 300 22.22 0.81 22.52
N SER A 301 21.72 1.26 21.37
CA SER A 301 20.80 0.51 20.51
C SER A 301 21.31 0.46 19.07
N LYS A 302 21.06 -0.66 18.38
CA LYS A 302 21.28 -0.81 16.94
C LYS A 302 19.96 -0.74 16.18
N LYS A 303 19.98 -0.15 14.99
CA LYS A 303 18.87 -0.23 14.04
C LYS A 303 19.04 -1.49 13.20
N GLN A 304 18.06 -2.38 13.25
CA GLN A 304 17.98 -3.56 12.42
C GLN A 304 16.86 -3.37 11.39
N THR A 305 17.14 -3.66 10.13
CA THR A 305 16.18 -3.54 9.04
C THR A 305 15.73 -4.92 8.59
N TYR A 306 14.42 -5.13 8.56
CA TYR A 306 13.77 -6.33 8.04
C TYR A 306 13.07 -6.02 6.72
N ASP A 307 13.16 -6.93 5.77
CA ASP A 307 12.56 -6.81 4.44
C ASP A 307 11.37 -7.78 4.33
N LEU A 308 10.17 -7.24 4.16
CA LEU A 308 8.93 -7.99 4.02
C LEU A 308 8.74 -8.38 2.54
N ALA A 309 9.50 -9.40 2.14
CA ALA A 309 9.53 -9.86 0.77
C ALA A 309 8.18 -10.45 0.31
N ALA A 310 7.94 -10.43 -1.00
CA ALA A 310 6.76 -11.06 -1.59
C ALA A 310 6.65 -12.58 -1.30
N SER A 311 7.79 -13.24 -1.07
CA SER A 311 7.92 -14.65 -0.70
C SER A 311 7.74 -14.92 0.80
N ASP A 312 7.57 -13.89 1.62
CA ASP A 312 7.35 -14.05 3.06
C ASP A 312 5.99 -14.70 3.32
N TYR A 313 6.02 -16.00 3.60
CA TYR A 313 4.83 -16.81 3.84
C TYR A 313 4.11 -16.42 5.13
N PHE A 314 4.86 -15.93 6.14
CA PHE A 314 4.30 -15.60 7.43
C PHE A 314 3.59 -14.26 7.37
N TRP A 315 4.21 -13.25 6.77
CA TRP A 315 3.58 -11.96 6.52
C TRP A 315 2.30 -12.11 5.69
N LYS A 316 2.37 -12.82 4.55
CA LYS A 316 1.21 -13.03 3.65
C LYS A 316 0.01 -13.66 4.36
N ARG A 317 0.24 -14.54 5.33
CA ARG A 317 -0.82 -15.21 6.11
C ARG A 317 -1.38 -14.32 7.22
N ASN A 318 -0.52 -13.52 7.86
CA ASN A 318 -0.81 -12.92 9.16
C ASN A 318 -0.93 -11.39 9.14
N ALA A 319 -0.57 -10.70 8.06
CA ALA A 319 -0.58 -9.23 7.98
C ALA A 319 -1.95 -8.63 8.35
N ALA A 320 -3.03 -9.19 7.81
CA ALA A 320 -4.40 -8.75 8.08
C ALA A 320 -5.05 -9.38 9.33
N GLN A 321 -4.30 -10.17 10.11
CA GLN A 321 -4.85 -10.84 11.30
C GLN A 321 -4.70 -9.97 12.56
N PRO A 322 -5.58 -10.12 13.56
CA PRO A 322 -5.43 -9.47 14.85
C PRO A 322 -4.11 -9.85 15.52
N PHE A 323 -3.44 -8.88 16.12
CA PHE A 323 -2.13 -9.04 16.74
C PHE A 323 -2.02 -10.22 17.74
N PRO A 324 -3.01 -10.47 18.63
CA PRO A 324 -2.95 -11.62 19.54
C PRO A 324 -2.87 -12.97 18.79
N GLN A 325 -3.60 -13.11 17.68
CA GLN A 325 -3.56 -14.31 16.87
C GLN A 325 -2.19 -14.49 16.20
N VAL A 326 -1.58 -13.40 15.72
CA VAL A 326 -0.24 -13.44 15.12
C VAL A 326 0.83 -13.86 16.13
N ALA A 327 0.71 -13.42 17.39
CA ALA A 327 1.60 -13.85 18.47
C ALA A 327 1.50 -15.37 18.76
N ASP A 328 0.29 -15.93 18.69
CA ASP A 328 0.09 -17.38 18.79
C ASP A 328 0.67 -18.10 17.55
N ASP A 329 0.42 -17.57 16.36
CA ASP A 329 0.85 -18.17 15.10
C ASP A 329 2.37 -18.20 14.96
N VAL A 330 3.09 -17.15 15.37
CA VAL A 330 4.57 -17.16 15.35
C VAL A 330 5.13 -18.20 16.32
N THR A 331 4.49 -18.36 17.48
CA THR A 331 4.90 -19.32 18.50
C THR A 331 4.66 -20.76 18.03
N ASN A 332 3.54 -20.98 17.34
CA ASN A 332 3.22 -22.26 16.72
C ASN A 332 4.20 -22.60 15.58
N GLU A 333 4.55 -21.63 14.74
CA GLU A 333 5.56 -21.81 13.68
C GLU A 333 6.95 -22.13 14.23
N TRP A 334 7.38 -21.43 15.29
CA TRP A 334 8.64 -21.75 15.98
C TRP A 334 8.65 -23.17 16.52
N THR A 335 7.56 -23.60 17.15
CA THR A 335 7.43 -24.97 17.68
C THR A 335 7.54 -26.03 16.59
N LYS A 336 6.89 -25.79 15.44
CA LYS A 336 6.99 -26.68 14.27
C LYS A 336 8.42 -26.70 13.74
N TYR A 337 9.05 -25.54 13.60
CA TYR A 337 10.43 -25.41 13.18
C TYR A 337 11.38 -26.21 14.08
N THR A 338 11.31 -26.04 15.40
CA THR A 338 12.17 -26.79 16.35
C THR A 338 11.94 -28.30 16.24
N ALA A 339 10.69 -28.74 16.12
CA ALA A 339 10.39 -30.17 15.94
C ALA A 339 10.93 -30.73 14.62
N ASP A 340 10.91 -29.96 13.53
CA ASP A 340 11.45 -30.37 12.23
C ASP A 340 12.99 -30.35 12.23
N ALA A 341 13.60 -29.33 12.85
CA ALA A 341 15.03 -29.24 13.10
C ALA A 341 15.56 -30.43 13.91
N ASP A 342 14.84 -30.82 14.97
CA ASP A 342 15.19 -31.97 15.80
C ASP A 342 15.16 -33.30 15.03
N LYS A 343 14.16 -33.50 14.16
CA LYS A 343 14.09 -34.72 13.31
C LYS A 343 15.30 -34.80 12.38
N ILE A 344 15.70 -33.67 11.78
CA ILE A 344 16.84 -33.62 10.87
C ILE A 344 18.16 -33.82 11.63
N THR A 345 18.31 -33.18 12.77
CA THR A 345 19.47 -33.32 13.67
C THR A 345 19.62 -34.77 14.17
N LYS A 346 18.52 -35.43 14.56
CA LYS A 346 18.49 -36.85 14.97
C LYS A 346 18.78 -37.83 13.82
N SER A 347 18.33 -37.54 12.61
CA SER A 347 18.58 -38.40 11.43
C SER A 347 19.98 -38.22 10.82
N THR A 348 20.64 -37.10 11.12
CA THR A 348 22.01 -36.78 10.68
C THR A 348 23.07 -37.07 11.74
N GLY A 349 22.68 -37.28 13.00
CA GLY A 349 23.59 -37.60 14.11
C GLY A 349 24.40 -36.41 14.64
N SER A 350 24.06 -35.18 14.24
CA SER A 350 24.64 -33.94 14.77
C SER A 350 23.93 -33.50 16.06
N ASN A 351 24.54 -32.62 16.85
CA ASN A 351 23.92 -32.01 18.03
C ASN A 351 23.26 -30.64 17.73
N SER A 352 23.62 -30.01 16.62
CA SER A 352 23.10 -28.70 16.19
C SER A 352 23.13 -28.56 14.67
N ILE A 353 22.21 -27.77 14.11
CA ILE A 353 22.18 -27.38 12.69
C ILE A 353 23.41 -26.55 12.32
N ASP A 354 23.96 -25.76 13.25
CA ASP A 354 25.14 -24.93 12.98
C ASP A 354 26.46 -25.72 13.00
N ASP A 355 26.53 -26.85 13.73
CA ASP A 355 27.71 -27.74 13.75
C ASP A 355 27.84 -28.60 12.48
N MET A 356 26.76 -28.69 11.68
CA MET A 356 26.72 -29.49 10.45
C MET A 356 27.58 -28.89 9.32
N GLU A 357 27.92 -27.61 9.38
CA GLU A 357 28.72 -26.92 8.35
C GLU A 357 30.17 -27.44 8.31
N THR A 358 30.69 -27.89 9.47
CA THR A 358 32.04 -28.45 9.60
C THR A 358 32.18 -29.92 9.20
N GLN A 359 31.08 -30.68 9.14
CA GLN A 359 31.07 -32.12 8.80
C GLN A 359 30.51 -32.40 7.39
N PHE A 360 30.66 -31.41 6.50
CA PHE A 360 30.05 -31.30 5.16
C PHE A 360 30.38 -32.45 4.16
N ALA A 361 31.20 -33.44 4.53
CA ALA A 361 31.91 -34.25 3.55
C ALA A 361 31.46 -35.71 3.37
N ALA A 362 30.54 -36.31 4.15
CA ALA A 362 30.35 -37.77 4.02
C ALA A 362 28.95 -38.36 4.14
N HIS A 363 27.96 -37.72 4.77
CA HIS A 363 26.65 -38.36 4.92
C HIS A 363 25.47 -37.42 4.68
N LEU A 364 24.51 -37.92 3.89
CA LEU A 364 23.16 -37.41 3.61
C LEU A 364 22.97 -36.44 2.43
N LYS A 365 22.92 -37.03 1.22
CA LYS A 365 22.39 -36.40 -0.01
C LYS A 365 20.96 -35.85 0.10
N GLY A 366 20.16 -36.29 1.09
CA GLY A 366 18.81 -35.78 1.38
C GLY A 366 18.73 -34.68 2.45
N ALA A 367 19.72 -34.56 3.33
CA ALA A 367 19.79 -33.44 4.30
C ALA A 367 20.39 -32.18 3.65
N ILE A 368 21.23 -32.36 2.62
CA ILE A 368 21.88 -31.27 1.86
C ILE A 368 20.87 -30.32 1.20
N SER A 369 19.67 -30.79 0.80
CA SER A 369 18.66 -29.93 0.17
C SER A 369 17.76 -29.19 1.15
N MET A 370 17.55 -29.70 2.37
CA MET A 370 16.59 -29.15 3.34
C MET A 370 17.19 -28.09 4.29
N LEU A 371 18.52 -28.06 4.45
CA LEU A 371 19.18 -27.10 5.34
C LEU A 371 19.03 -25.62 4.93
N PRO A 372 19.16 -25.25 3.63
CA PRO A 372 18.93 -23.86 3.22
C PRO A 372 17.49 -23.40 3.48
N GLU A 373 16.51 -24.26 3.20
CA GLU A 373 15.08 -23.99 3.42
C GLU A 373 14.78 -23.78 4.92
N LEU A 374 15.34 -24.63 5.80
CA LEU A 374 15.21 -24.45 7.25
C LEU A 374 15.87 -23.17 7.75
N ARG A 375 17.02 -22.78 7.19
CA ARG A 375 17.70 -21.52 7.55
C ARG A 375 16.88 -20.30 7.13
N GLU A 376 16.32 -20.28 5.92
CA GLU A 376 15.43 -19.20 5.47
C GLU A 376 14.16 -19.14 6.33
N ARG A 377 13.54 -20.30 6.61
CA ARG A 377 12.36 -20.38 7.49
C ARG A 377 12.66 -19.86 8.90
N LYS A 378 13.80 -20.23 9.49
CA LYS A 378 14.24 -19.71 10.81
C LYS A 378 14.38 -18.19 10.77
N ALA A 379 15.07 -17.65 9.76
CA ALA A 379 15.28 -16.22 9.62
C ALA A 379 13.98 -15.43 9.48
N THR A 380 12.99 -15.94 8.72
CA THR A 380 11.64 -15.34 8.65
C THR A 380 10.97 -15.33 10.02
N ILE A 381 10.96 -16.46 10.73
CA ILE A 381 10.31 -16.55 12.06
C ILE A 381 10.98 -15.59 13.06
N GLU A 382 12.31 -15.57 13.13
CA GLU A 382 13.06 -14.67 14.03
C GLU A 382 12.80 -13.19 13.72
N SER A 383 12.70 -12.84 12.43
CA SER A 383 12.36 -11.48 12.00
C SER A 383 10.99 -11.05 12.52
N HIS A 384 9.97 -11.90 12.37
CA HIS A 384 8.64 -11.62 12.89
C HIS A 384 8.57 -11.62 14.41
N MET A 385 9.32 -12.49 15.11
CA MET A 385 9.41 -12.43 16.57
C MET A 385 9.98 -11.09 17.04
N SER A 386 11.06 -10.60 16.42
CA SER A 386 11.65 -9.31 16.79
C SER A 386 10.71 -8.12 16.50
N MET A 387 9.99 -8.16 15.37
CA MET A 387 8.97 -7.16 15.06
C MET A 387 7.83 -7.20 16.09
N LEU A 388 7.34 -8.38 16.46
CA LEU A 388 6.26 -8.53 17.45
C LEU A 388 6.69 -8.07 18.85
N GLU A 389 7.92 -8.33 19.27
CA GLU A 389 8.51 -7.81 20.51
C GLU A 389 8.47 -6.27 20.51
N SER A 390 8.94 -5.66 19.42
CA SER A 390 9.01 -4.19 19.31
C SER A 390 7.65 -3.52 19.20
N VAL A 391 6.70 -4.14 18.47
CA VAL A 391 5.31 -3.69 18.43
C VAL A 391 4.68 -3.79 19.82
N MET A 392 4.92 -4.88 20.56
CA MET A 392 4.42 -5.05 21.93
C MET A 392 4.96 -3.97 22.88
N ASP A 393 6.25 -3.65 22.79
CA ASP A 393 6.84 -2.58 23.57
C ASP A 393 6.20 -1.23 23.24
N GLY A 394 5.97 -0.94 21.97
CA GLY A 394 5.25 0.26 21.55
C GLY A 394 3.81 0.31 22.06
N ILE A 395 3.06 -0.80 21.98
CA ILE A 395 1.69 -0.89 22.52
C ILE A 395 1.67 -0.53 24.01
N LYS A 396 2.61 -1.08 24.81
CA LYS A 396 2.68 -0.82 26.25
C LYS A 396 3.09 0.62 26.58
N GLN A 397 4.13 1.11 25.92
CA GLN A 397 4.67 2.44 26.19
C GLN A 397 3.67 3.54 25.82
N ARG A 398 2.98 3.37 24.70
CA ARG A 398 1.97 4.30 24.19
C ARG A 398 0.56 4.03 24.74
N LYS A 399 0.36 2.92 25.46
CA LYS A 399 -0.95 2.44 25.96
C LYS A 399 -2.02 2.37 24.86
N LEU A 400 -1.64 1.80 23.71
CA LEU A 400 -2.49 1.77 22.52
C LEU A 400 -3.77 0.96 22.72
N ASP A 401 -3.74 -0.01 23.63
CA ASP A 401 -4.88 -0.78 24.07
C ASP A 401 -5.96 0.10 24.71
N GLU A 402 -5.56 1.03 25.57
CA GLU A 402 -6.48 1.98 26.20
C GLU A 402 -7.02 3.00 25.18
N PHE A 403 -6.16 3.52 24.29
CA PHE A 403 -6.60 4.46 23.24
C PHE A 403 -7.58 3.84 22.26
N PHE A 404 -7.33 2.61 21.82
CA PHE A 404 -8.25 1.87 20.95
C PHE A 404 -9.65 1.74 21.58
N GLN A 405 -9.72 1.42 22.87
CA GLN A 405 -10.99 1.33 23.58
C GLN A 405 -11.70 2.68 23.67
N LEU A 406 -10.95 3.75 23.97
CA LEU A 406 -11.50 5.11 24.03
C LEU A 406 -12.05 5.54 22.66
N GLU A 407 -11.41 5.11 21.57
CA GLU A 407 -11.85 5.36 20.20
C GLU A 407 -13.19 4.70 19.87
N GLU A 408 -13.39 3.44 20.27
CA GLU A 408 -14.68 2.74 20.08
C GLU A 408 -15.84 3.41 20.86
N GLU A 409 -15.53 4.07 21.97
CA GLU A 409 -16.51 4.76 22.81
C GLU A 409 -16.60 6.27 22.55
N LEU A 410 -15.95 6.79 21.49
CA LEU A 410 -15.89 8.21 21.16
C LEU A 410 -17.27 8.88 21.08
N GLY A 411 -18.28 8.18 20.56
CA GLY A 411 -19.65 8.70 20.45
C GLY A 411 -20.32 8.99 21.81
N LYS A 412 -19.79 8.45 22.91
CA LYS A 412 -20.26 8.71 24.28
C LYS A 412 -19.35 9.70 25.03
N ALA A 413 -18.19 10.02 24.48
CA ALA A 413 -17.17 10.80 25.17
C ALA A 413 -17.58 12.29 25.26
N THR A 414 -17.59 12.81 26.49
CA THR A 414 -17.87 14.23 26.73
C THR A 414 -16.60 15.07 26.60
N LYS A 415 -16.75 16.38 26.39
CA LYS A 415 -15.63 17.33 26.39
C LYS A 415 -14.75 17.24 27.64
N THR A 416 -15.37 17.04 28.81
CA THR A 416 -14.67 16.91 30.09
C THR A 416 -13.81 15.65 30.10
N THR A 417 -14.38 14.52 29.67
CA THR A 417 -13.67 13.24 29.60
C THR A 417 -12.44 13.32 28.70
N ILE A 418 -12.57 13.91 27.51
CA ILE A 418 -11.43 14.05 26.58
C ILE A 418 -10.35 14.96 27.16
N LEU A 419 -10.74 16.07 27.80
CA LEU A 419 -9.79 17.01 28.40
C LEU A 419 -9.01 16.36 29.57
N ASP A 420 -9.69 15.55 30.38
CA ASP A 420 -9.07 14.80 31.48
C ASP A 420 -8.08 13.74 30.96
N ILE A 421 -8.41 13.05 29.87
CA ILE A 421 -7.51 12.09 29.20
C ILE A 421 -6.25 12.79 28.70
N ILE A 422 -6.38 13.95 28.06
CA ILE A 422 -5.23 14.72 27.55
C ILE A 422 -4.30 15.15 28.69
N LYS A 423 -4.87 15.64 29.80
CA LYS A 423 -4.12 16.10 30.97
C LYS A 423 -3.51 14.96 31.79
N SER A 424 -4.03 13.75 31.65
CA SER A 424 -3.53 12.59 32.41
C SER A 424 -2.08 12.27 32.04
N SER A 425 -1.21 12.17 33.03
CA SER A 425 0.17 11.67 32.86
C SER A 425 0.24 10.16 32.71
N ASP A 426 -0.87 9.44 32.93
CA ASP A 426 -0.96 7.98 32.89
C ASP A 426 -1.52 7.46 31.56
N LYS A 427 -1.55 8.29 30.50
CA LYS A 427 -2.11 7.92 29.18
C LYS A 427 -1.03 7.92 28.10
N GLY A 428 -0.14 6.93 28.20
CA GLY A 428 0.97 6.71 27.25
C GLY A 428 2.09 7.75 27.37
N ASN A 429 3.23 7.45 26.75
CA ASN A 429 4.37 8.37 26.68
C ASN A 429 4.42 9.23 25.41
N ASP A 430 3.65 8.90 24.36
CA ASP A 430 3.60 9.67 23.13
C ASP A 430 2.41 10.66 23.13
N PRO A 431 2.66 11.98 23.12
CA PRO A 431 1.58 12.97 23.12
C PRO A 431 0.76 12.98 21.82
N TYR A 432 1.27 12.42 20.71
CA TYR A 432 0.51 12.34 19.47
C TYR A 432 -0.70 11.40 19.56
N ASP A 433 -0.69 10.39 20.44
CA ASP A 433 -1.84 9.49 20.61
C ASP A 433 -3.02 10.22 21.27
N LYS A 434 -2.72 11.17 22.18
CA LYS A 434 -3.72 12.09 22.74
C LYS A 434 -4.26 13.06 21.68
N LEU A 435 -3.39 13.59 20.82
CA LEU A 435 -3.81 14.44 19.70
C LEU A 435 -4.71 13.66 18.73
N ARG A 436 -4.34 12.44 18.34
CA ARG A 436 -5.14 11.56 17.46
C ARG A 436 -6.55 11.34 18.01
N LEU A 437 -6.65 10.98 19.29
CA LEU A 437 -7.94 10.82 19.98
C LEU A 437 -8.76 12.12 19.93
N PHE A 438 -8.13 13.25 20.24
CA PHE A 438 -8.78 14.56 20.19
C PHE A 438 -9.26 14.92 18.78
N LEU A 439 -8.45 14.71 17.74
CA LEU A 439 -8.81 15.01 16.36
C LEU A 439 -10.01 14.16 15.89
N GLN A 440 -10.01 12.86 16.20
CA GLN A 440 -11.15 11.97 15.90
C GLN A 440 -12.42 12.41 16.62
N TRP A 441 -12.32 12.68 17.93
CA TRP A 441 -13.45 13.17 18.71
C TRP A 441 -13.98 14.50 18.16
N TYR A 442 -13.09 15.44 17.87
CA TYR A 442 -13.44 16.76 17.37
C TYR A 442 -14.14 16.67 16.02
N LEU A 443 -13.71 15.78 15.12
CA LEU A 443 -14.35 15.59 13.82
C LEU A 443 -15.73 14.92 13.91
N THR A 444 -15.94 14.07 14.91
CA THR A 444 -17.15 13.23 15.02
C THR A 444 -18.21 13.77 15.99
N THR A 445 -17.83 14.60 16.95
CA THR A 445 -18.76 15.10 17.96
C THR A 445 -19.81 16.06 17.36
N SER A 446 -21.05 15.90 17.81
CA SER A 446 -22.14 16.84 17.53
C SER A 446 -21.96 18.17 18.26
N ASP A 447 -21.15 18.21 19.30
CA ASP A 447 -20.99 19.38 20.15
C ASP A 447 -20.11 20.44 19.48
N ASP A 448 -20.60 21.66 19.40
CA ASP A 448 -19.79 22.81 18.99
C ASP A 448 -18.89 23.27 20.14
N LEU A 449 -17.62 23.49 19.82
CA LEU A 449 -16.65 24.06 20.76
C LEU A 449 -16.53 25.55 20.54
N SER A 450 -16.68 26.32 21.62
CA SER A 450 -16.29 27.72 21.62
C SER A 450 -14.78 27.86 21.44
N ARG A 451 -14.34 29.05 21.00
CA ARG A 451 -12.91 29.36 20.85
C ARG A 451 -12.12 29.08 22.13
N ASN A 452 -12.64 29.54 23.28
CA ASN A 452 -11.99 29.35 24.58
C ASN A 452 -11.87 27.87 24.96
N GLU A 453 -12.87 27.04 24.63
CA GLU A 453 -12.80 25.59 24.88
C GLU A 453 -11.73 24.93 23.99
N LEU A 454 -11.68 25.28 22.70
CA LEU A 454 -10.65 24.76 21.80
C LEU A 454 -9.24 25.20 22.23
N ASP A 455 -9.09 26.44 22.68
CA ASP A 455 -7.84 26.97 23.24
C ASP A 455 -7.43 26.19 24.51
N SER A 456 -8.38 25.73 25.31
CA SER A 456 -8.08 24.91 26.49
C SER A 456 -7.57 23.50 26.14
N PHE A 457 -8.07 22.91 25.04
CA PHE A 457 -7.58 21.62 24.54
C PHE A 457 -6.18 21.74 23.95
N THR A 458 -5.95 22.76 23.12
CA THR A 458 -4.64 23.02 22.50
C THR A 458 -3.56 23.30 23.54
N GLN A 459 -3.85 24.16 24.54
CA GLN A 459 -2.92 24.38 25.66
C GLN A 459 -2.61 23.10 26.45
N ALA A 460 -3.62 22.24 26.68
CA ALA A 460 -3.39 20.98 27.39
C ALA A 460 -2.53 19.99 26.57
N LEU A 461 -2.71 19.96 25.24
CA LEU A 461 -1.89 19.15 24.33
C LEU A 461 -0.46 19.68 24.22
N GLU A 462 -0.27 20.99 24.16
CA GLU A 462 1.05 21.64 24.17
C GLU A 462 1.79 21.38 25.49
N GLN A 463 1.08 21.44 26.63
CA GLN A 463 1.65 21.07 27.93
C GLN A 463 2.04 19.59 28.00
N ALA A 464 1.37 18.73 27.24
CA ALA A 464 1.77 17.32 27.10
C ALA A 464 2.96 17.13 26.13
N GLY A 465 3.43 18.18 25.45
CA GLY A 465 4.55 18.15 24.51
C GLY A 465 4.16 17.86 23.07
N CYS A 466 2.88 18.05 22.69
CA CYS A 466 2.41 17.87 21.32
C CYS A 466 2.47 19.16 20.49
N ASP A 467 2.77 19.05 19.20
CA ASP A 467 2.52 20.12 18.23
C ASP A 467 1.02 20.12 17.85
N THR A 468 0.34 21.22 18.12
CA THR A 468 -1.10 21.40 17.90
C THR A 468 -1.40 22.15 16.60
N THR A 469 -0.39 22.49 15.80
CA THR A 469 -0.55 23.29 14.57
C THR A 469 -1.60 22.70 13.63
N ALA A 470 -1.65 21.36 13.51
CA ALA A 470 -2.64 20.65 12.71
C ALA A 470 -4.10 20.95 13.10
N VAL A 471 -4.38 21.27 14.37
CA VAL A 471 -5.73 21.57 14.88
C VAL A 471 -6.33 22.79 14.17
N ALA A 472 -5.51 23.79 13.81
CA ALA A 472 -5.96 24.99 13.11
C ALA A 472 -6.60 24.66 11.76
N TYR A 473 -6.00 23.76 11.00
CA TYR A 473 -6.54 23.32 9.71
C TYR A 473 -7.71 22.34 9.88
N VAL A 474 -7.63 21.41 10.85
CA VAL A 474 -8.73 20.45 11.11
C VAL A 474 -10.03 21.16 11.51
N LYS A 475 -9.96 22.34 12.14
CA LYS A 475 -11.12 23.22 12.35
C LYS A 475 -11.80 23.61 11.04
N THR A 476 -11.03 24.01 10.03
CA THR A 476 -11.55 24.34 8.69
C THR A 476 -12.16 23.10 8.03
N VAL A 477 -11.46 21.96 8.11
CA VAL A 477 -12.01 20.69 7.59
C VAL A 477 -13.34 20.38 8.23
N ARG A 478 -13.46 20.42 9.57
CA ARG A 478 -14.71 20.16 10.29
C ARG A 478 -15.87 21.02 9.81
N GLN A 479 -15.63 22.30 9.50
CA GLN A 479 -16.66 23.20 8.97
C GLN A 479 -17.14 22.76 7.57
N ILE A 480 -16.23 22.31 6.72
CA ILE A 480 -16.54 21.78 5.38
C ILE A 480 -17.25 20.42 5.48
N THR A 481 -16.72 19.49 6.28
CA THR A 481 -17.27 18.15 6.40
C THR A 481 -18.58 18.13 7.16
N ARG A 482 -18.89 19.05 8.08
CA ARG A 482 -20.23 19.12 8.70
C ARG A 482 -21.35 19.40 7.70
N MET A 483 -21.05 20.03 6.57
CA MET A 483 -22.03 20.17 5.48
C MET A 483 -22.20 18.86 4.68
N THR A 484 -21.35 17.86 4.89
CA THR A 484 -21.20 16.65 4.04
C THR A 484 -21.25 15.31 4.82
N MET A 485 -21.06 15.32 6.15
CA MET A 485 -21.02 14.13 7.02
C MET A 485 -22.44 13.74 7.44
N LEU A 486 -22.78 12.49 7.14
CA LEU A 486 -23.78 11.75 7.89
C LEU A 486 -23.11 11.21 9.15
N SER A 487 -23.78 11.33 10.29
CA SER A 487 -23.46 10.55 11.48
C SER A 487 -23.41 9.07 11.12
N SER A 488 -22.27 8.42 11.31
CA SER A 488 -22.10 6.97 11.27
C SER A 488 -22.95 6.34 12.38
N ALA A 489 -24.26 6.17 12.14
CA ALA A 489 -25.05 5.34 13.05
C ALA A 489 -24.48 3.91 12.97
N PRO A 490 -24.14 3.26 14.10
CA PRO A 490 -23.71 1.88 14.08
C PRO A 490 -24.84 1.04 13.48
N THR A 491 -24.56 0.36 12.38
CA THR A 491 -25.41 -0.73 11.90
C THR A 491 -25.44 -1.78 13.00
N GLN A 492 -26.61 -2.03 13.59
CA GLN A 492 -26.74 -3.13 14.54
C GLN A 492 -26.28 -4.42 13.86
N PRO A 493 -25.31 -5.15 14.43
CA PRO A 493 -24.96 -6.44 13.88
C PRO A 493 -26.16 -7.38 14.01
N ALA A 494 -26.52 -8.05 12.92
CA ALA A 494 -27.30 -9.26 13.00
C ALA A 494 -26.59 -10.19 14.00
N GLN A 495 -27.32 -10.66 15.01
CA GLN A 495 -26.82 -11.58 16.02
C GLN A 495 -26.32 -12.87 15.35
N ALA A 496 -25.03 -12.91 15.07
CA ALA A 496 -24.28 -14.13 14.92
C ALA A 496 -23.14 -14.06 15.93
N SER A 497 -23.45 -14.41 17.18
CA SER A 497 -22.46 -14.71 18.21
C SER A 497 -21.72 -15.98 17.81
N SER A 498 -20.74 -15.85 16.91
CA SER A 498 -19.78 -16.93 16.68
C SER A 498 -18.80 -16.95 17.84
N ASN A 499 -19.05 -17.86 18.77
CA ASN A 499 -18.15 -18.29 19.85
C ASN A 499 -16.87 -18.95 19.26
N LEU A 500 -16.07 -18.21 18.49
CA LEU A 500 -14.84 -18.70 17.86
C LEU A 500 -13.58 -18.50 18.71
N PHE A 501 -13.67 -17.81 19.86
CA PHE A 501 -12.51 -17.29 20.59
C PHE A 501 -12.47 -17.62 22.09
N GLY A 502 -13.23 -18.63 22.54
CA GLY A 502 -13.30 -19.07 23.94
C GLY A 502 -12.05 -19.76 24.53
N GLY A 503 -10.88 -19.70 23.87
CA GLY A 503 -9.70 -20.52 24.21
C GLY A 503 -8.51 -19.80 24.86
N PHE A 504 -8.51 -18.49 25.01
CA PHE A 504 -7.27 -17.71 25.26
C PHE A 504 -6.76 -17.67 26.72
N SER A 505 -7.17 -18.55 27.64
CA SER A 505 -6.79 -18.46 29.08
C SER A 505 -5.50 -19.17 29.48
N SER A 506 -4.78 -19.83 28.56
CA SER A 506 -3.65 -20.70 28.93
C SER A 506 -2.33 -20.45 28.18
N LEU A 507 -2.18 -19.30 27.49
CA LEU A 507 -1.13 -19.13 26.47
C LEU A 507 -0.03 -18.09 26.78
N SER A 508 -0.22 -17.18 27.74
CA SER A 508 0.75 -16.10 28.01
C SER A 508 2.10 -16.57 28.58
N SER A 509 2.12 -17.65 29.38
CA SER A 509 3.38 -18.21 29.91
C SER A 509 4.19 -18.94 28.83
N ARG A 510 3.51 -19.65 27.92
CA ARG A 510 4.15 -20.44 26.86
C ARG A 510 4.80 -19.59 25.77
N VAL A 511 4.19 -18.46 25.43
CA VAL A 511 4.78 -17.49 24.48
C VAL A 511 6.02 -16.85 25.11
N THR A 512 5.91 -16.37 26.35
CA THR A 512 7.02 -15.76 27.09
C THR A 512 8.23 -16.70 27.21
N ASP A 513 8.02 -17.98 27.52
CA ASP A 513 9.11 -18.96 27.66
C ASP A 513 9.80 -19.29 26.32
N LYS A 514 9.07 -19.29 25.20
CA LYS A 514 9.63 -19.60 23.87
C LYS A 514 10.39 -18.44 23.24
N PHE A 515 10.00 -17.20 23.56
CA PHE A 515 10.83 -16.04 23.21
C PHE A 515 12.20 -16.13 23.90
N LYS A 516 12.25 -16.51 25.19
CA LYS A 516 13.54 -16.77 25.89
C LYS A 516 14.36 -17.86 25.21
N GLU A 517 13.71 -18.94 24.79
CA GLU A 517 14.36 -20.07 24.09
C GLU A 517 14.96 -19.64 22.74
N ALA A 518 14.33 -18.71 22.03
CA ALA A 518 14.84 -18.10 20.80
C ALA A 518 15.97 -17.06 21.03
N GLY A 519 16.44 -16.87 22.27
CA GLY A 519 17.42 -15.83 22.61
C GLY A 519 16.87 -14.40 22.52
N LEU A 520 15.55 -14.25 22.38
CA LEU A 520 14.86 -12.98 22.36
C LEU A 520 14.33 -12.67 23.77
N GLY A 521 14.63 -11.48 24.30
CA GLY A 521 14.01 -10.96 25.52
C GLY A 521 12.51 -11.23 25.52
N ALA A 522 12.01 -11.78 26.64
CA ALA A 522 10.62 -12.20 26.71
C ALA A 522 9.72 -11.00 27.03
N PRO A 523 8.82 -10.60 26.12
CA PRO A 523 7.84 -9.58 26.47
C PRO A 523 6.90 -10.18 27.51
N ASN A 524 6.70 -9.51 28.65
CA ASN A 524 5.66 -9.93 29.61
C ASN A 524 4.26 -9.70 28.97
N PHE A 525 3.72 -10.71 28.29
CA PHE A 525 2.42 -10.65 27.59
C PHE A 525 1.19 -10.72 28.53
N GLU A 526 1.39 -11.04 29.80
CA GLU A 526 0.34 -11.43 30.76
C GLU A 526 -0.64 -10.28 31.12
N GLY A 527 -0.17 -9.04 31.19
CA GLY A 527 -1.00 -7.88 31.53
C GLY A 527 -1.84 -7.34 30.36
N VAL A 528 -1.26 -7.29 29.16
CA VAL A 528 -1.89 -6.67 27.98
C VAL A 528 -2.93 -7.62 27.35
N LEU A 529 -2.63 -8.91 27.24
CA LEU A 529 -3.53 -9.88 26.59
C LEU A 529 -4.74 -10.30 27.44
N SER A 530 -4.68 -10.13 28.77
CA SER A 530 -5.78 -10.51 29.66
C SER A 530 -6.94 -9.52 29.62
N GLY A 531 -6.69 -8.23 29.36
CA GLY A 531 -7.73 -7.21 29.12
C GLY A 531 -8.44 -7.33 27.77
N ILE A 532 -7.82 -8.00 26.78
CA ILE A 532 -8.21 -7.96 25.36
C ILE A 532 -9.33 -8.94 24.98
N LYS A 533 -9.63 -9.96 25.80
CA LYS A 533 -10.66 -10.97 25.47
C LYS A 533 -12.08 -10.43 25.32
N SER A 534 -12.34 -9.22 25.81
CA SER A 534 -13.68 -8.60 25.77
C SER A 534 -13.86 -7.58 24.64
N TYR A 535 -12.81 -7.29 23.85
CA TYR A 535 -12.78 -6.12 22.96
C TYR A 535 -12.23 -6.48 21.58
N LEU A 536 -12.77 -7.56 20.99
CA LEU A 536 -12.60 -7.79 19.57
C LEU A 536 -13.27 -6.62 18.81
N PRO A 537 -12.59 -5.98 17.85
CA PRO A 537 -13.13 -4.82 17.14
C PRO A 537 -14.54 -5.11 16.65
N ALA A 538 -15.49 -4.23 16.97
CA ALA A 538 -16.75 -4.27 16.27
C ALA A 538 -16.44 -4.06 14.78
N ASN A 539 -16.71 -5.06 13.95
CA ASN A 539 -16.40 -5.03 12.52
C ASN A 539 -17.30 -4.01 11.81
N THR A 540 -16.95 -2.74 11.96
CA THR A 540 -17.67 -1.58 11.48
C THR A 540 -17.05 -1.13 10.16
N ASP A 541 -17.90 -1.01 9.15
CA ASP A 541 -17.45 -0.58 7.84
C ASP A 541 -17.17 0.93 7.87
N LEU A 542 -15.96 1.30 7.45
CA LEU A 542 -15.52 2.68 7.29
C LEU A 542 -16.31 3.37 6.17
N THR A 543 -16.27 4.71 6.14
CA THR A 543 -16.99 5.50 5.12
C THR A 543 -16.64 5.07 3.70
N LEU A 544 -15.35 4.82 3.44
CA LEU A 544 -14.87 4.36 2.15
C LEU A 544 -15.43 2.98 1.77
N THR A 545 -15.46 2.04 2.72
CA THR A 545 -16.03 0.69 2.53
C THR A 545 -17.52 0.74 2.20
N LYS A 546 -18.29 1.58 2.91
CA LYS A 546 -19.73 1.80 2.61
C LYS A 546 -19.98 2.37 1.22
N ILE A 547 -19.08 3.24 0.74
CA ILE A 547 -19.14 3.77 -0.63
C ILE A 547 -18.86 2.66 -1.65
N VAL A 548 -17.82 1.87 -1.41
CA VAL A 548 -17.45 0.74 -2.28
C VAL A 548 -18.59 -0.28 -2.34
N GLU A 549 -19.22 -0.58 -1.21
CA GLU A 549 -20.43 -1.40 -1.13
C GLU A 549 -21.58 -0.77 -1.94
N ALA A 550 -21.88 0.52 -1.76
CA ALA A 550 -22.96 1.18 -2.50
C ALA A 550 -22.75 1.18 -4.02
N ILE A 551 -21.51 1.26 -4.49
CA ILE A 551 -21.18 1.24 -5.92
C ILE A 551 -21.14 -0.19 -6.46
N SER A 552 -20.52 -1.11 -5.73
CA SER A 552 -20.23 -2.48 -6.19
C SER A 552 -21.37 -3.46 -5.91
N ASP A 553 -22.13 -3.21 -4.84
CA ASP A 553 -23.26 -4.01 -4.37
C ASP A 553 -24.48 -3.15 -3.99
N PRO A 554 -25.10 -2.45 -4.95
CA PRO A 554 -26.20 -1.53 -4.66
C PRO A 554 -27.46 -2.22 -4.10
N GLN A 555 -27.55 -3.55 -4.17
CA GLN A 555 -28.69 -4.31 -3.63
C GLN A 555 -28.60 -4.50 -2.12
N ASN A 556 -27.38 -4.65 -1.59
CA ASN A 556 -27.13 -4.86 -0.16
C ASN A 556 -26.77 -3.57 0.59
N ALA A 557 -26.46 -2.50 -0.13
CA ALA A 557 -26.08 -1.22 0.47
C ALA A 557 -27.24 -0.47 1.15
N THR A 558 -26.92 0.28 2.21
CA THR A 558 -27.87 1.13 2.92
C THR A 558 -28.40 2.27 2.05
N SER A 559 -29.67 2.68 2.26
CA SER A 559 -30.27 3.81 1.52
C SER A 559 -29.49 5.12 1.68
N SER A 560 -28.90 5.34 2.85
CA SER A 560 -28.09 6.53 3.12
C SER A 560 -26.80 6.55 2.27
N ALA A 561 -26.14 5.40 2.11
CA ALA A 561 -24.95 5.30 1.27
C ALA A 561 -25.31 5.49 -0.22
N LEU A 562 -26.43 4.90 -0.66
CA LEU A 562 -26.95 5.04 -2.02
C LEU A 562 -27.26 6.51 -2.38
N ASN A 563 -27.90 7.26 -1.48
CA ASN A 563 -28.19 8.68 -1.70
C ASN A 563 -26.92 9.53 -1.82
N LYS A 564 -25.87 9.21 -1.05
CA LYS A 564 -24.58 9.93 -1.10
C LYS A 564 -23.86 9.76 -2.45
N ILE A 565 -24.01 8.59 -3.08
CA ILE A 565 -23.37 8.28 -4.36
C ILE A 565 -24.23 8.59 -5.59
N GLU A 566 -25.48 9.04 -5.41
CA GLU A 566 -26.41 9.27 -6.50
C GLU A 566 -25.93 10.36 -7.46
N SER A 567 -25.29 11.41 -6.94
CA SER A 567 -24.75 12.54 -7.71
C SER A 567 -23.34 12.29 -8.27
N TRP A 568 -22.75 11.11 -8.05
CA TRP A 568 -21.39 10.84 -8.45
C TRP A 568 -21.25 10.72 -9.95
N LEU A 569 -20.20 11.32 -10.48
CA LEU A 569 -19.84 11.28 -11.89
C LEU A 569 -19.59 9.84 -12.33
N TYR A 570 -19.89 9.58 -13.60
CA TYR A 570 -19.70 8.31 -14.27
C TYR A 570 -18.96 8.56 -15.59
N PHE A 571 -17.79 7.95 -15.75
CA PHE A 571 -17.05 7.96 -17.00
C PHE A 571 -16.86 6.53 -17.51
N ASP A 572 -17.14 6.33 -18.80
CA ASP A 572 -16.81 5.08 -19.48
C ASP A 572 -15.83 5.35 -20.63
N PRO A 573 -14.52 5.17 -20.42
CA PRO A 573 -13.50 5.44 -21.43
C PRO A 573 -13.63 4.60 -22.71
N ARG A 574 -14.35 3.47 -22.68
CA ARG A 574 -14.60 2.66 -23.89
C ARG A 574 -15.82 3.14 -24.68
N SER A 575 -16.75 3.86 -24.06
CA SER A 575 -17.93 4.37 -24.74
C SER A 575 -17.56 5.60 -25.56
N ALA A 576 -17.78 5.60 -26.87
CA ALA A 576 -17.48 6.76 -27.71
C ALA A 576 -18.24 8.07 -27.29
N ASN A 577 -19.22 7.98 -26.39
CA ASN A 577 -20.27 8.99 -26.23
C ASN A 577 -20.43 9.64 -24.84
N ALA A 578 -19.70 9.23 -23.80
CA ALA A 578 -20.00 9.64 -22.41
C ALA A 578 -19.21 10.90 -21.96
N ARG A 579 -19.89 12.04 -21.70
CA ARG A 579 -19.31 13.28 -21.14
C ARG A 579 -20.20 13.85 -20.02
N GLY A 580 -19.69 13.98 -18.79
CA GLY A 580 -20.47 14.28 -17.57
C GLY A 580 -20.78 15.76 -17.28
N THR A 581 -22.06 16.18 -17.40
CA THR A 581 -22.67 17.38 -16.76
C THR A 581 -24.20 17.29 -16.63
N ILE A 582 -24.79 18.11 -15.74
CA ILE A 582 -26.15 18.11 -15.12
C ILE A 582 -27.32 18.50 -16.08
N PRO A 583 -28.55 17.95 -15.93
CA PRO A 583 -29.73 18.34 -16.73
C PRO A 583 -30.48 19.59 -16.22
N PRO A 584 -31.12 20.40 -17.09
CA PRO A 584 -32.21 21.29 -16.73
C PRO A 584 -33.55 20.53 -16.64
N ALA A 585 -34.43 20.97 -15.73
CA ALA A 585 -35.62 20.26 -15.25
C ALA A 585 -36.83 20.14 -16.22
N SER A 586 -36.65 20.00 -17.54
CA SER A 586 -37.78 20.13 -18.49
C SER A 586 -37.98 19.03 -19.55
N GLN A 587 -37.45 17.81 -19.39
CA GLN A 587 -37.59 16.77 -20.43
C GLN A 587 -38.17 15.43 -19.97
N SER A 588 -39.24 15.46 -19.18
CA SER A 588 -40.13 14.30 -19.04
C SER A 588 -41.43 14.53 -19.83
N ARG A 589 -41.45 14.26 -21.15
CA ARG A 589 -42.66 13.87 -21.91
C ARG A 589 -42.33 13.71 -23.40
N ASN A 590 -42.56 12.50 -23.90
CA ASN A 590 -42.76 12.10 -25.30
C ASN A 590 -41.56 11.49 -26.05
N ASN A 591 -41.64 10.16 -26.19
CA ASN A 591 -41.09 9.32 -27.26
C ASN A 591 -40.89 10.03 -28.61
N GLN A 592 -39.70 9.91 -29.22
CA GLN A 592 -39.47 9.08 -30.42
C GLN A 592 -38.03 9.22 -30.91
N SER A 593 -37.49 8.10 -31.39
CA SER A 593 -36.19 7.90 -32.01
C SER A 593 -35.73 9.02 -32.96
N THR A 594 -34.59 9.62 -32.65
CA THR A 594 -33.61 10.14 -33.63
C THR A 594 -32.21 9.94 -33.05
N VAL A 595 -31.31 9.34 -33.84
CA VAL A 595 -29.90 9.13 -33.49
C VAL A 595 -29.25 10.51 -33.35
N SER A 596 -29.09 10.99 -32.12
CA SER A 596 -28.42 12.26 -31.81
C SER A 596 -26.99 12.00 -31.34
N ARG A 597 -26.09 12.91 -31.73
CA ARG A 597 -24.64 12.74 -31.70
C ARG A 597 -24.13 12.35 -30.31
N GLY A 598 -23.32 11.31 -30.31
CA GLY A 598 -22.76 10.65 -29.14
C GLY A 598 -21.83 11.51 -28.30
N ILE A 599 -22.41 12.39 -27.48
CA ILE A 599 -21.68 13.32 -26.60
C ILE A 599 -22.43 13.46 -25.23
N GLU A 600 -23.38 12.58 -24.90
CA GLU A 600 -24.24 12.69 -23.70
C GLU A 600 -23.87 11.64 -22.62
N ALA A 601 -23.52 12.08 -21.39
CA ALA A 601 -23.47 11.19 -20.22
C ALA A 601 -24.88 10.79 -19.75
N SER A 602 -25.05 9.49 -19.49
CA SER A 602 -26.30 8.91 -19.02
C SER A 602 -26.45 9.12 -17.51
N PHE A 603 -27.22 10.12 -17.11
CA PHE A 603 -27.70 10.23 -15.73
C PHE A 603 -28.84 9.24 -15.51
N GLY A 604 -28.70 8.40 -14.49
CA GLY A 604 -29.78 7.55 -13.98
C GLY A 604 -29.93 6.16 -14.60
N GLN A 605 -28.97 5.62 -15.36
CA GLN A 605 -29.09 4.26 -15.89
C GLN A 605 -27.88 3.36 -15.58
N ARG A 606 -28.23 2.26 -14.91
CA ARG A 606 -27.45 1.06 -14.52
C ARG A 606 -26.75 1.17 -13.17
N ARG A 607 -27.52 0.95 -12.10
CA ARG A 607 -27.05 0.33 -10.86
C ARG A 607 -26.55 -1.09 -11.20
N GLN A 608 -25.37 -1.15 -11.80
CA GLN A 608 -24.71 -2.38 -12.17
C GLN A 608 -23.77 -2.75 -11.01
N GLY A 609 -23.85 -3.98 -10.53
CA GLY A 609 -22.90 -4.50 -9.56
C GLY A 609 -21.54 -4.74 -10.21
N TYR A 610 -20.46 -4.54 -9.45
CA TYR A 610 -19.09 -4.77 -9.88
C TYR A 610 -18.45 -5.86 -9.01
N THR A 611 -17.77 -6.80 -9.67
CA THR A 611 -17.00 -7.86 -9.01
C THR A 611 -15.60 -7.40 -8.61
N GLU A 612 -15.06 -6.40 -9.30
CA GLU A 612 -13.74 -5.86 -9.04
C GLU A 612 -13.81 -4.34 -8.91
N ALA A 613 -13.21 -3.80 -7.85
CA ALA A 613 -13.15 -2.38 -7.58
C ALA A 613 -11.71 -1.94 -7.33
N LEU A 614 -11.28 -0.89 -8.02
CA LEU A 614 -10.05 -0.14 -7.76
C LEU A 614 -10.44 1.10 -6.96
N VAL A 615 -9.90 1.29 -5.77
CA VAL A 615 -10.30 2.36 -4.84
C VAL A 615 -9.11 3.28 -4.58
N PHE A 616 -9.31 4.58 -4.84
CA PHE A 616 -8.25 5.57 -4.81
C PHE A 616 -8.64 6.85 -4.05
N PRO A 617 -8.41 6.92 -2.72
CA PRO A 617 -8.43 8.19 -2.00
C PRO A 617 -7.26 9.09 -2.43
N VAL A 618 -7.57 10.28 -2.91
CA VAL A 618 -6.63 11.33 -3.32
C VAL A 618 -6.20 12.12 -2.09
N GLY A 619 -4.89 12.14 -1.83
CA GLY A 619 -4.28 12.88 -0.72
C GLY A 619 -3.71 11.98 0.38
N GLY A 620 -4.16 10.74 0.51
CA GLY A 620 -3.54 9.81 1.44
C GLY A 620 -4.38 8.57 1.71
N GLY A 621 -3.71 7.45 1.92
CA GLY A 621 -4.33 6.20 2.33
C GLY A 621 -3.80 5.70 3.67
N SER A 622 -4.58 4.86 4.34
CA SER A 622 -4.19 4.21 5.59
C SER A 622 -4.28 2.69 5.47
N MET A 623 -3.49 1.99 6.29
CA MET A 623 -3.52 0.52 6.36
C MET A 623 -4.85 0.00 6.89
N ASP A 624 -5.56 0.79 7.69
CA ASP A 624 -6.87 0.43 8.23
C ASP A 624 -7.97 0.47 7.16
N GLU A 625 -7.92 1.43 6.24
CA GLU A 625 -8.82 1.42 5.08
C GLU A 625 -8.60 0.20 4.19
N PHE A 626 -7.33 -0.13 3.92
CA PHE A 626 -7.00 -1.34 3.17
C PHE A 626 -7.54 -2.59 3.87
N GLY A 627 -7.24 -2.76 5.17
CA GLY A 627 -7.70 -3.90 5.96
C GLY A 627 -9.23 -4.01 6.00
N ASN A 628 -9.94 -2.90 6.18
CA ASN A 628 -11.40 -2.86 6.24
C ASN A 628 -12.04 -3.25 4.88
N LEU A 629 -11.48 -2.76 3.76
CA LEU A 629 -11.91 -3.12 2.42
C LEU A 629 -11.66 -4.60 2.10
N GLN A 630 -10.50 -5.15 2.49
CA GLN A 630 -10.21 -6.57 2.32
C GLN A 630 -11.15 -7.44 3.15
N ALA A 631 -11.41 -7.07 4.41
CA ALA A 631 -12.35 -7.78 5.27
C ALA A 631 -13.78 -7.77 4.70
N TRP A 632 -14.24 -6.64 4.15
CA TRP A 632 -15.52 -6.56 3.44
C TRP A 632 -15.54 -7.46 2.19
N SER A 633 -14.48 -7.43 1.36
CA SER A 633 -14.37 -8.25 0.15
C SER A 633 -14.42 -9.76 0.47
N GLN A 634 -13.76 -10.18 1.55
CA GLN A 634 -13.76 -11.58 2.01
C GLN A 634 -15.13 -12.00 2.55
N ARG A 635 -15.76 -11.19 3.41
CA ARG A 635 -17.09 -11.47 3.98
C ARG A 635 -18.16 -11.61 2.90
N THR A 636 -18.17 -10.69 1.95
CA THR A 636 -19.16 -10.69 0.84
C THR A 636 -18.93 -11.82 -0.15
N SER A 637 -17.67 -12.24 -0.36
CA SER A 637 -17.34 -13.39 -1.21
C SER A 637 -17.70 -14.74 -0.58
N ALA A 638 -17.66 -14.85 0.76
CA ALA A 638 -18.01 -16.07 1.50
C ALA A 638 -19.53 -16.31 1.61
N ALA A 639 -20.35 -15.26 1.51
CA ALA A 639 -21.79 -15.29 1.78
C ALA A 639 -22.68 -15.97 0.70
N GLY A 640 -22.13 -16.85 -0.13
CA GLY A 640 -22.90 -17.67 -1.08
C GLY A 640 -23.50 -16.94 -2.29
N ALA A 641 -23.19 -15.65 -2.49
CA ALA A 641 -23.73 -14.82 -3.58
C ALA A 641 -23.10 -15.06 -4.97
N GLY A 642 -22.31 -16.11 -5.15
CA GLY A 642 -21.84 -16.58 -6.46
C GLY A 642 -20.78 -15.72 -7.17
N GLN A 643 -20.43 -14.54 -6.65
CA GLN A 643 -19.39 -13.69 -7.24
C GLN A 643 -18.28 -13.39 -6.22
N GLN A 644 -17.08 -13.91 -6.48
CA GLN A 644 -15.87 -13.52 -5.76
C GLN A 644 -15.59 -12.04 -6.04
N ARG A 645 -15.58 -11.23 -4.99
CA ARG A 645 -15.26 -9.81 -5.08
C ARG A 645 -13.78 -9.60 -4.83
N ARG A 646 -13.18 -8.68 -5.58
CA ARG A 646 -11.79 -8.26 -5.44
C ARG A 646 -11.72 -6.76 -5.29
N VAL A 647 -10.94 -6.28 -4.32
CA VAL A 647 -10.69 -4.86 -4.13
C VAL A 647 -9.20 -4.60 -4.24
N VAL A 648 -8.82 -3.71 -5.16
CA VAL A 648 -7.48 -3.16 -5.27
C VAL A 648 -7.52 -1.76 -4.66
N TYR A 649 -6.68 -1.51 -3.67
CA TYR A 649 -6.64 -0.24 -2.95
C TYR A 649 -5.33 0.48 -3.21
N GLY A 650 -5.36 1.79 -3.42
CA GLY A 650 -4.15 2.57 -3.39
C GLY A 650 -4.41 4.05 -3.21
N SER A 651 -3.35 4.83 -3.02
CA SER A 651 -3.47 6.27 -2.82
C SER A 651 -2.29 7.01 -3.43
N THR A 652 -2.32 8.34 -3.38
CA THR A 652 -1.18 9.20 -3.74
C THR A 652 0.05 8.81 -2.91
N ASN A 653 -0.15 8.62 -1.61
CA ASN A 653 0.82 8.00 -0.72
C ASN A 653 0.10 7.29 0.43
N LEU A 654 0.77 6.35 1.09
CA LEU A 654 0.28 5.72 2.32
C LEU A 654 0.97 6.39 3.51
N TYR A 655 0.22 6.69 4.57
CA TYR A 655 0.72 7.45 5.72
C TYR A 655 0.47 6.73 7.03
N SER A 656 1.47 6.75 7.91
CA SER A 656 1.22 6.54 9.33
C SER A 656 0.41 7.73 9.86
N ALA A 657 -0.30 7.55 10.97
CA ALA A 657 -1.08 8.65 11.55
C ALA A 657 -0.20 9.85 11.88
N ARG A 658 1.01 9.60 12.37
CA ARG A 658 2.00 10.63 12.67
C ARG A 658 2.46 11.37 11.43
N ASP A 659 2.83 10.64 10.37
CA ASP A 659 3.31 11.27 9.13
C ASP A 659 2.21 12.12 8.47
N PHE A 660 0.96 11.67 8.50
CA PHE A 660 -0.15 12.47 7.99
C PHE A 660 -0.34 13.76 8.80
N ILE A 661 -0.28 13.68 10.13
CA ILE A 661 -0.39 14.87 10.99
C ILE A 661 0.77 15.84 10.74
N VAL A 662 2.00 15.35 10.73
CA VAL A 662 3.21 16.18 10.71
C VAL A 662 3.51 16.73 9.32
N ASN A 663 3.37 15.92 8.27
CA ASN A 663 3.81 16.30 6.93
C ASN A 663 2.66 16.91 6.10
N GLU A 664 1.41 16.53 6.36
CA GLU A 664 0.27 17.04 5.59
C GLU A 664 -0.53 18.11 6.36
N LEU A 665 -0.95 17.82 7.60
CA LEU A 665 -1.87 18.70 8.34
C LEU A 665 -1.20 19.88 9.04
N ALA A 666 -0.04 19.68 9.67
CA ALA A 666 0.65 20.75 10.40
C ALA A 666 1.09 21.90 9.47
N PRO A 667 1.64 21.65 8.26
CA PRO A 667 1.95 22.74 7.32
C PRO A 667 0.69 23.52 6.89
N LEU A 668 -0.41 22.84 6.61
CA LEU A 668 -1.69 23.49 6.32
C LEU A 668 -2.20 24.30 7.51
N GLY A 669 -2.01 23.80 8.72
CA GLY A 669 -2.31 24.51 9.96
C GLY A 669 -1.52 25.81 10.08
N ALA A 670 -0.21 25.78 9.81
CA ALA A 670 0.64 26.96 9.81
C ALA A 670 0.28 27.98 8.71
N GLU A 671 -0.31 27.53 7.61
CA GLU A 671 -0.80 28.40 6.54
C GLU A 671 -2.16 29.03 6.88
N THR A 672 -2.93 28.42 7.78
CA THR A 672 -4.27 28.85 8.19
C THR A 672 -4.27 29.70 9.47
N ALA A 673 -3.22 29.57 10.30
CA ALA A 673 -3.08 30.18 11.62
C ALA A 673 -2.91 31.70 11.62
#